data_AF-A0AAV1GMT2-F1
#
_entry.id   AF-A0AAV1GMT2-F1
#
_cell.length_a   1.000
_cell.length_b   1.000
_cell.length_c   1.000
_cell.angle_alpha   90.00
_cell.angle_beta   90.00
_cell.angle_gamma   90.00
#
_symmetry.space_group_name_H-M   'P 1'
#
loop_
_entity.id
_entity.type
_entity.pdbx_description
1 polymer ?
#
loop_
_entity_poly.entity_id
_entity_poly.type
_entity_poly.pdbx_seq_one_letter_code
_entity_poly.pdbx_strand_id
1 'polypeptide(L)'
;MGRIFRAVGYLPLSPSGLSAGSPVTSPIKSLGGLFQKKDEEDGGTTSPKGSGLSRSLTAPRIGESLINRGNSIYRSLRLGSKRDKNKACRPGLENIFPESSLEEKKEEKVEEEEVCEEIEETYSLPELPHTPLSVMQISNLIEMEVLEEAYLNLLALRQEFQQEQESCSEDSPMELAKKEKDLNLLYRAMMEKICTIVRDSNSLPSRNKGLLVYVARIIQEEERRAEKPGGLPDSWMDAWREAVCEGVQVKVKGVHLEQKEQNTSWLSVHLGLLGKAIVEDLENVRKQLRWSYPPSFKVFSTYVKSYHRVVREHLKKLEVQVTELKDLYALLDWIIHRYKSERIMGSPSLQPDMTDESTDLQLEDDFLKQLMEKYCSRVREDMKFSLGRLIELENEDFWSHRNSPKKEDNFLVCHINMDIWTRVKGSVDLSKNIDAQLAQRVISSCLKELKQFPKRFETEFKNHCGALKPQPLWTEYHITYINSFTALQGHMEDYQLECPQETEEFRKEVKWLIVRLSQNLEDQYKEDVTPFLRRMMTRKWLTNEEDFKNLHNRTELLSQHCAVMRPPYAQEFASRLHYHVVKEYIGQLMKNNYSCKNRKHEKAATKIRAQWDELKDLFEEMNSSHEWLHHVGDDLSNIIIQKNKADIKDHLQPLVEHYPDFSKKHLVAVLYFRGLTRGREYQLILRRLSELKKKQGNDVCDRNHVLFSGMQVAVNTDCFSNLPFSCLNFLLPNN
;
A
#
# COMPACT_ATOMS: atom_id res chain seq x y z
N MET A 1 -13.92 -9.21 -6.01
CA MET A 1 -12.51 -9.45 -6.38
C MET A 1 -12.09 -8.33 -7.32
N GLY A 2 -11.08 -7.56 -6.93
CA GLY A 2 -10.74 -6.27 -7.53
C GLY A 2 -10.25 -6.35 -8.98
N ARG A 3 -10.54 -5.31 -9.78
CA ARG A 3 -10.11 -5.17 -11.18
C ARG A 3 -8.58 -5.09 -11.28
N ILE A 4 -7.91 -4.67 -10.21
CA ILE A 4 -6.44 -4.70 -10.09
C ILE A 4 -5.88 -6.12 -10.19
N PHE A 5 -6.56 -7.15 -9.65
CA PHE A 5 -6.07 -8.53 -9.74
C PHE A 5 -6.12 -9.11 -11.16
N ARG A 6 -6.98 -8.57 -12.04
CA ARG A 6 -6.96 -8.91 -13.47
C ARG A 6 -5.80 -8.26 -14.23
N ALA A 7 -5.23 -7.17 -13.72
CA ALA A 7 -4.25 -6.35 -14.43
C ALA A 7 -2.81 -6.49 -13.90
N VAL A 8 -2.63 -6.82 -12.62
CA VAL A 8 -1.31 -7.05 -12.02
C VAL A 8 -1.16 -8.55 -11.83
N GLY A 9 -0.51 -9.22 -12.79
CA GLY A 9 -0.38 -10.68 -12.86
C GLY A 9 0.31 -11.32 -11.65
N TYR A 10 -0.43 -11.49 -10.55
CA TYR A 10 -0.09 -12.33 -9.42
C TYR A 10 -1.33 -13.17 -9.07
N LEU A 11 -1.40 -14.36 -9.66
CA LEU A 11 -2.18 -15.49 -9.14
C LEU A 11 -1.19 -16.50 -8.54
N PRO A 12 -1.55 -17.22 -7.46
CA PRO A 12 -0.63 -18.10 -6.73
C PRO A 12 -0.32 -19.37 -7.54
N LEU A 13 0.97 -19.77 -7.50
CA LEU A 13 1.55 -20.92 -8.18
C LEU A 13 1.06 -22.28 -7.65
N SER A 14 0.82 -23.22 -8.57
CA SER A 14 1.27 -24.63 -8.53
C SER A 14 1.02 -25.36 -9.88
N PRO A 15 1.78 -26.42 -10.23
CA PRO A 15 2.57 -26.43 -11.47
C PRO A 15 2.17 -27.51 -12.50
N SER A 16 2.73 -27.38 -13.71
CA SER A 16 3.07 -28.36 -14.78
C SER A 16 2.84 -27.67 -16.14
N GLY A 17 3.71 -27.61 -17.14
CA GLY A 17 4.95 -28.31 -17.46
C GLY A 17 5.00 -28.44 -18.99
N LEU A 18 6.17 -28.12 -19.56
CA LEU A 18 6.69 -28.46 -20.89
C LEU A 18 6.69 -27.40 -22.02
N SER A 19 7.87 -27.39 -22.61
CA SER A 19 8.54 -26.44 -23.50
C SER A 19 8.64 -27.00 -24.92
N ALA A 20 8.73 -26.11 -25.92
CA ALA A 20 9.56 -26.17 -27.14
C ALA A 20 8.96 -25.16 -28.15
N GLY A 21 9.66 -24.32 -28.89
CA GLY A 21 11.07 -24.05 -29.13
C GLY A 21 11.13 -22.92 -30.17
N SER A 22 12.13 -22.06 -30.07
CA SER A 22 12.38 -20.88 -30.93
C SER A 22 12.92 -21.27 -32.34
N PRO A 23 13.48 -20.33 -33.13
CA PRO A 23 12.86 -19.28 -33.95
C PRO A 23 13.35 -19.40 -35.43
N VAL A 24 13.13 -18.38 -36.30
CA VAL A 24 14.14 -17.78 -37.22
C VAL A 24 13.53 -17.00 -38.42
N THR A 25 13.87 -15.71 -38.46
CA THR A 25 14.16 -14.76 -39.58
C THR A 25 13.13 -14.41 -40.68
N SER A 26 12.83 -13.11 -40.74
CA SER A 26 12.49 -12.27 -41.92
C SER A 26 13.65 -12.20 -42.94
N PRO A 27 13.67 -11.33 -43.99
CA PRO A 27 12.63 -10.47 -44.61
C PRO A 27 12.69 -10.48 -46.18
N ILE A 28 11.91 -9.60 -46.87
CA ILE A 28 12.35 -8.63 -47.92
C ILE A 28 11.34 -8.36 -49.08
N LYS A 29 11.07 -7.06 -49.29
CA LYS A 29 10.70 -6.25 -50.51
C LYS A 29 9.41 -6.57 -51.27
N SER A 30 8.42 -5.66 -51.36
CA SER A 30 8.36 -4.33 -52.03
C SER A 30 8.16 -4.38 -53.55
N LEU A 31 7.00 -3.91 -54.02
CA LEU A 31 6.66 -3.30 -55.32
C LEU A 31 5.12 -3.34 -55.41
N GLY A 32 4.36 -2.29 -55.71
CA GLY A 32 4.68 -0.94 -56.16
C GLY A 32 3.45 -0.41 -56.94
N GLY A 33 2.88 0.72 -56.49
CA GLY A 33 2.06 1.70 -57.23
C GLY A 33 0.71 1.26 -57.81
N LEU A 34 -0.20 2.16 -58.22
CA LEU A 34 -0.44 3.60 -58.00
C LEU A 34 -1.79 3.91 -58.73
N PHE A 35 -2.44 5.03 -58.37
CA PHE A 35 -3.62 5.70 -58.99
C PHE A 35 -5.02 5.12 -58.67
N GLN A 36 -5.92 5.80 -57.93
CA GLN A 36 -6.60 7.11 -58.08
C GLN A 36 -7.61 7.24 -59.23
N LYS A 37 -8.91 7.22 -58.88
CA LYS A 37 -9.98 8.24 -59.10
C LYS A 37 -11.33 7.52 -59.14
N LYS A 38 -12.28 7.78 -58.24
CA LYS A 38 -13.16 8.97 -58.02
C LYS A 38 -14.45 8.86 -58.85
N ASP A 39 -15.54 9.25 -58.19
CA ASP A 39 -16.94 9.48 -58.61
C ASP A 39 -17.87 8.33 -58.13
N GLU A 40 -18.70 8.56 -57.09
CA GLU A 40 -20.05 9.17 -57.13
C GLU A 40 -20.98 8.42 -58.09
N GLU A 41 -22.24 8.09 -57.82
CA GLU A 41 -23.15 8.15 -56.68
C GLU A 41 -24.31 7.20 -57.09
N ASP A 42 -25.06 6.73 -56.10
CA ASP A 42 -26.50 6.45 -56.21
C ASP A 42 -27.07 5.12 -56.77
N GLY A 43 -28.19 4.72 -56.15
CA GLY A 43 -29.17 3.73 -56.61
C GLY A 43 -28.86 2.27 -56.25
N GLY A 44 -29.57 1.56 -55.38
CA GLY A 44 -31.02 1.62 -55.16
C GLY A 44 -31.68 0.31 -55.59
N THR A 45 -31.67 -0.66 -54.67
CA THR A 45 -32.80 -1.55 -54.33
C THR A 45 -33.15 -2.76 -55.22
N THR A 46 -33.53 -3.84 -54.51
CA THR A 46 -34.40 -4.99 -54.85
C THR A 46 -33.73 -6.25 -55.43
N SER A 47 -33.50 -7.30 -54.62
CA SER A 47 -34.43 -8.43 -54.29
C SER A 47 -34.31 -9.60 -55.31
N PRO A 48 -34.93 -10.78 -55.10
CA PRO A 48 -34.82 -11.74 -53.99
C PRO A 48 -34.73 -13.22 -54.50
N LYS A 49 -34.82 -14.19 -53.57
CA LYS A 49 -35.17 -15.63 -53.75
C LYS A 49 -34.12 -16.50 -54.46
N GLY A 50 -33.80 -17.72 -54.03
CA GLY A 50 -34.46 -18.66 -53.12
C GLY A 50 -34.57 -20.03 -53.79
N SER A 51 -34.43 -21.10 -52.99
CA SER A 51 -34.54 -22.54 -53.30
C SER A 51 -33.27 -23.24 -53.81
N GLY A 52 -32.86 -24.42 -53.31
CA GLY A 52 -33.38 -25.24 -52.22
C GLY A 52 -32.77 -26.66 -52.23
N LEU A 53 -32.67 -27.25 -51.02
CA LEU A 53 -32.70 -28.69 -50.66
C LEU A 53 -31.44 -29.53 -51.04
N SER A 54 -30.91 -30.46 -50.23
CA SER A 54 -31.50 -31.34 -49.20
C SER A 54 -30.46 -31.98 -48.24
N ARG A 55 -30.81 -32.06 -46.94
CA ARG A 55 -30.72 -33.18 -45.92
C ARG A 55 -29.49 -34.12 -45.90
N SER A 56 -28.94 -34.61 -44.78
CA SER A 56 -29.38 -34.76 -43.38
C SER A 56 -28.24 -35.34 -42.52
N LEU A 57 -28.21 -35.07 -41.21
CA LEU A 57 -28.01 -36.04 -40.11
C LEU A 57 -28.13 -35.31 -38.76
N THR A 58 -28.83 -35.90 -37.80
CA THR A 58 -29.38 -35.22 -36.61
C THR A 58 -28.99 -35.96 -35.32
N ALA A 59 -28.77 -35.17 -34.25
CA ALA A 59 -28.89 -35.44 -32.80
C ALA A 59 -27.59 -35.13 -32.00
N PRO A 60 -27.64 -34.80 -30.69
CA PRO A 60 -28.69 -34.11 -29.94
C PRO A 60 -28.17 -32.97 -29.01
N ARG A 61 -29.11 -32.19 -28.48
CA ARG A 61 -28.99 -31.32 -27.29
C ARG A 61 -28.85 -32.16 -26.02
N ILE A 62 -28.28 -31.59 -24.95
CA ILE A 62 -28.88 -31.45 -23.59
C ILE A 62 -27.89 -30.61 -22.75
N GLY A 63 -28.34 -29.43 -22.31
CA GLY A 63 -27.76 -28.71 -21.19
C GLY A 63 -28.57 -29.08 -19.95
N GLU A 64 -27.92 -29.68 -18.96
CA GLU A 64 -28.54 -30.12 -17.72
C GLU A 64 -28.77 -28.93 -16.77
N SER A 65 -30.01 -28.85 -16.33
CA SER A 65 -30.46 -28.22 -15.10
C SER A 65 -30.07 -29.06 -13.87
N LEU A 66 -30.10 -28.43 -12.69
CA LEU A 66 -30.23 -28.99 -11.33
C LEU A 66 -28.94 -29.08 -10.51
N ILE A 67 -28.74 -28.11 -9.60
CA ILE A 67 -28.31 -28.43 -8.24
C ILE A 67 -29.10 -27.55 -7.26
N ASN A 68 -30.11 -28.15 -6.64
CA ASN A 68 -30.72 -27.68 -5.40
C ASN A 68 -31.16 -28.90 -4.58
N ARG A 69 -30.38 -29.24 -3.54
CA ARG A 69 -30.64 -30.13 -2.38
C ARG A 69 -29.26 -30.53 -1.82
N GLY A 70 -28.94 -30.50 -0.53
CA GLY A 70 -29.69 -30.25 0.69
C GLY A 70 -28.72 -30.30 1.90
N ASN A 71 -29.24 -29.96 3.06
CA ASN A 71 -28.57 -29.50 4.28
C ASN A 71 -27.74 -30.53 5.10
N SER A 72 -26.83 -29.94 5.90
CA SER A 72 -26.46 -30.22 7.31
C SER A 72 -25.73 -31.51 7.69
N ILE A 73 -24.69 -31.38 8.52
CA ILE A 73 -24.63 -31.87 9.93
C ILE A 73 -23.23 -31.55 10.54
N TYR A 74 -23.25 -30.75 11.62
CA TYR A 74 -22.34 -30.60 12.81
C TYR A 74 -20.80 -30.59 12.63
N ARG A 75 -20.00 -29.58 13.03
CA ARG A 75 -19.84 -28.79 14.29
C ARG A 75 -19.38 -29.61 15.50
N SER A 76 -18.33 -29.10 16.17
CA SER A 76 -17.66 -29.48 17.43
C SER A 76 -16.41 -30.37 17.27
N LEU A 77 -15.25 -30.09 17.89
CA LEU A 77 -15.06 -29.92 19.34
C LEU A 77 -13.95 -28.93 19.74
N ARG A 78 -14.20 -28.27 20.88
CA ARG A 78 -13.32 -27.42 21.69
C ARG A 78 -12.49 -28.25 22.68
N LEU A 79 -11.42 -27.61 23.16
CA LEU A 79 -10.61 -27.88 24.37
C LEU A 79 -11.41 -28.37 25.60
N GLY A 80 -10.76 -29.20 26.41
CA GLY A 80 -11.13 -29.47 27.80
C GLY A 80 -10.10 -30.31 28.56
N SER A 81 -9.47 -29.69 29.56
CA SER A 81 -8.51 -30.25 30.53
C SER A 81 -9.15 -31.21 31.54
N LYS A 82 -8.40 -32.20 32.06
CA LYS A 82 -8.45 -32.61 33.47
C LYS A 82 -7.29 -33.53 33.92
N ARG A 83 -6.63 -33.09 34.99
CA ARG A 83 -5.81 -33.85 35.97
C ARG A 83 -6.68 -34.81 36.78
N ASP A 84 -6.17 -36.00 37.12
CA ASP A 84 -5.74 -36.42 38.49
C ASP A 84 -5.69 -37.96 38.70
N LYS A 85 -4.58 -38.40 39.32
CA LYS A 85 -4.42 -39.43 40.37
C LYS A 85 -4.34 -40.94 40.07
N ASN A 86 -3.12 -41.45 40.31
CA ASN A 86 -2.70 -42.54 41.23
C ASN A 86 -3.50 -43.87 41.26
N LYS A 87 -2.82 -45.02 41.05
CA LYS A 87 -2.29 -45.89 42.13
C LYS A 87 -1.60 -47.16 41.58
N ALA A 88 -0.63 -47.63 42.36
CA ALA A 88 0.31 -48.74 42.17
C ALA A 88 -0.30 -50.14 41.96
N CYS A 89 0.43 -51.02 41.23
CA CYS A 89 1.07 -52.26 41.75
C CYS A 89 1.51 -53.20 40.61
N ARG A 90 2.82 -53.50 40.54
CA ARG A 90 3.38 -54.83 40.15
C ARG A 90 3.34 -55.73 41.42
N PRO A 91 3.64 -57.08 41.43
CA PRO A 91 4.48 -57.87 40.49
C PRO A 91 4.07 -59.36 40.26
N GLY A 92 4.88 -60.10 39.47
CA GLY A 92 5.00 -61.58 39.45
C GLY A 92 4.93 -62.18 38.03
N LEU A 93 6.04 -62.61 37.39
CA LEU A 93 6.71 -63.96 37.44
C LEU A 93 5.74 -65.07 37.00
N GLU A 94 5.97 -65.99 36.05
CA GLU A 94 7.18 -66.65 35.50
C GLU A 94 6.82 -67.43 34.21
N ASN A 95 7.79 -67.49 33.29
CA ASN A 95 8.22 -68.59 32.38
C ASN A 95 7.21 -69.51 31.64
N ILE A 96 7.45 -69.71 30.32
CA ILE A 96 7.86 -70.97 29.66
C ILE A 96 7.93 -70.74 28.12
N PHE A 97 9.12 -70.93 27.54
CA PHE A 97 9.42 -71.18 26.11
C PHE A 97 9.57 -72.72 25.94
N PRO A 98 9.41 -73.37 24.74
CA PRO A 98 10.38 -73.19 23.63
C PRO A 98 9.93 -73.49 22.17
N GLU A 99 10.84 -73.12 21.24
CA GLU A 99 11.17 -73.70 19.91
C GLU A 99 10.11 -73.71 18.78
N SER A 100 10.41 -73.44 17.50
CA SER A 100 11.65 -73.09 16.78
C SER A 100 11.34 -72.76 15.30
N SER A 101 12.11 -71.81 14.72
CA SER A 101 12.59 -71.70 13.31
C SER A 101 11.57 -71.59 12.16
N LEU A 102 11.63 -70.61 11.24
CA LEU A 102 12.78 -70.26 10.39
C LEU A 102 12.81 -68.75 10.05
N GLU A 103 13.99 -68.15 10.23
CA GLU A 103 14.39 -66.82 9.75
C GLU A 103 14.89 -66.89 8.30
N GLU A 104 14.46 -65.94 7.46
CA GLU A 104 15.21 -65.53 6.27
C GLU A 104 15.77 -64.12 6.51
N LYS A 105 17.09 -64.04 6.38
CA LYS A 105 17.96 -62.89 6.69
C LYS A 105 17.66 -61.68 5.79
N LYS A 106 17.45 -60.52 6.41
CA LYS A 106 17.87 -59.23 5.85
C LYS A 106 19.02 -58.74 6.72
N GLU A 107 20.21 -58.66 6.12
CA GLU A 107 21.38 -58.03 6.73
C GLU A 107 21.09 -56.54 6.93
N GLU A 108 20.76 -56.15 8.16
CA GLU A 108 21.03 -54.80 8.64
C GLU A 108 22.54 -54.65 8.76
N LYS A 109 23.14 -53.87 7.86
CA LYS A 109 24.44 -53.25 8.14
C LYS A 109 24.23 -52.30 9.31
N VAL A 110 24.56 -52.77 10.50
CA VAL A 110 24.92 -51.91 11.62
C VAL A 110 26.15 -51.14 11.16
N GLU A 111 26.00 -49.88 10.78
CA GLU A 111 27.13 -48.95 10.79
C GLU A 111 27.52 -48.80 12.26
N GLU A 112 28.59 -49.48 12.66
CA GLU A 112 29.26 -49.21 13.94
C GLU A 112 29.58 -47.70 13.97
N GLU A 113 28.93 -46.96 14.88
CA GLU A 113 29.35 -45.60 15.21
C GLU A 113 30.80 -45.70 15.73
N GLU A 114 31.76 -45.36 14.88
CA GLU A 114 33.15 -45.10 15.27
C GLU A 114 33.11 -44.08 16.41
N VAL A 115 33.41 -44.52 17.63
CA VAL A 115 33.60 -43.62 18.77
C VAL A 115 34.78 -42.72 18.43
N CYS A 116 34.50 -41.49 18.00
CA CYS A 116 35.54 -40.51 17.71
C CYS A 116 36.14 -40.05 19.04
N GLU A 117 37.37 -40.46 19.33
CA GLU A 117 38.12 -40.02 20.51
C GLU A 117 38.53 -38.54 20.35
N GLU A 118 38.31 -37.72 21.38
CA GLU A 118 38.79 -36.33 21.40
C GLU A 118 40.32 -36.30 21.41
N ILE A 119 40.92 -35.43 20.59
CA ILE A 119 42.37 -35.25 20.56
C ILE A 119 42.84 -34.65 21.89
N GLU A 120 43.84 -35.27 22.49
CA GLU A 120 44.47 -34.77 23.71
C GLU A 120 44.97 -33.32 23.56
N GLU A 121 44.67 -32.48 24.57
CA GLU A 121 45.08 -31.08 24.61
C GLU A 121 46.62 -30.91 24.74
N THR A 122 47.30 -31.94 25.26
CA THR A 122 48.72 -31.89 25.61
C THR A 122 49.55 -32.51 24.49
N TYR A 123 50.28 -31.68 23.74
CA TYR A 123 51.22 -32.15 22.71
C TYR A 123 52.65 -32.17 23.25
N SER A 124 53.30 -33.33 23.17
CA SER A 124 54.74 -33.46 23.43
C SER A 124 55.48 -33.50 22.09
N LEU A 125 56.35 -32.52 21.86
CA LEU A 125 57.14 -32.43 20.63
C LEU A 125 58.04 -33.69 20.49
N PRO A 126 58.02 -34.38 19.33
CA PRO A 126 58.99 -35.41 19.00
C PRO A 126 60.43 -34.89 19.01
N GLU A 127 61.41 -35.78 19.15
CA GLU A 127 62.83 -35.42 19.13
C GLU A 127 63.21 -34.75 17.80
N LEU A 128 63.90 -33.60 17.90
CA LEU A 128 64.34 -32.83 16.75
C LEU A 128 65.51 -33.54 16.05
N PRO A 129 65.54 -33.59 14.71
CA PRO A 129 66.66 -34.18 13.97
C PRO A 129 67.95 -33.39 14.24
N HIS A 130 69.05 -34.11 14.52
CA HIS A 130 70.35 -33.50 14.85
C HIS A 130 70.98 -32.69 13.72
N THR A 131 70.61 -32.99 12.47
CA THR A 131 71.00 -32.23 11.28
C THR A 131 69.74 -31.96 10.46
N PRO A 132 69.33 -30.69 10.27
CA PRO A 132 68.16 -30.39 9.46
C PRO A 132 68.39 -30.76 7.99
N LEU A 133 67.31 -31.13 7.31
CA LEU A 133 67.30 -31.29 5.85
C LEU A 133 67.57 -29.96 5.13
N SER A 134 67.99 -30.04 3.86
CA SER A 134 68.17 -28.83 3.04
C SER A 134 66.82 -28.11 2.82
N VAL A 135 66.88 -26.79 2.61
CA VAL A 135 65.71 -25.94 2.34
C VAL A 135 64.82 -26.53 1.23
N MET A 136 65.43 -27.03 0.15
CA MET A 136 64.70 -27.64 -0.97
C MET A 136 64.01 -28.96 -0.58
N GLN A 137 64.64 -29.79 0.25
CA GLN A 137 64.03 -31.04 0.73
C GLN A 137 62.84 -30.76 1.65
N ILE A 138 62.94 -29.76 2.54
CA ILE A 138 61.83 -29.37 3.42
C ILE A 138 60.69 -28.79 2.59
N SER A 139 60.97 -27.95 1.58
CA SER A 139 59.95 -27.45 0.65
C SER A 139 59.21 -28.60 -0.05
N ASN A 140 59.93 -29.63 -0.51
CA ASN A 140 59.32 -30.81 -1.14
C ASN A 140 58.45 -31.61 -0.15
N LEU A 141 58.87 -31.75 1.12
CA LEU A 141 58.06 -32.41 2.15
C LEU A 141 56.76 -31.64 2.44
N ILE A 142 56.81 -30.30 2.46
CA ILE A 142 55.63 -29.44 2.57
C ILE A 142 54.71 -29.67 1.36
N GLU A 143 55.26 -29.65 0.14
CA GLU A 143 54.50 -29.90 -1.09
C GLU A 143 53.81 -31.27 -1.10
N MET A 144 54.51 -32.31 -0.62
CA MET A 144 54.03 -33.69 -0.50
C MET A 144 53.08 -33.94 0.70
N GLU A 145 52.74 -32.92 1.48
CA GLU A 145 51.82 -33.00 2.63
C GLU A 145 52.32 -33.91 3.78
N VAL A 146 53.64 -34.13 3.88
CA VAL A 146 54.28 -34.84 5.01
C VAL A 146 54.57 -33.84 6.14
N LEU A 147 53.49 -33.34 6.75
CA LEU A 147 53.52 -32.14 7.61
C LEU A 147 54.37 -32.28 8.88
N GLU A 148 54.32 -33.44 9.56
CA GLU A 148 55.06 -33.66 10.80
C GLU A 148 56.58 -33.63 10.57
N GLU A 149 57.05 -34.39 9.56
CA GLU A 149 58.48 -34.44 9.21
C GLU A 149 58.98 -33.11 8.67
N ALA A 150 58.19 -32.42 7.84
CA ALA A 150 58.50 -31.08 7.37
C ALA A 150 58.66 -30.09 8.53
N TYR A 151 57.74 -30.13 9.52
CA TYR A 151 57.76 -29.23 10.66
C TYR A 151 58.92 -29.48 11.62
N LEU A 152 59.24 -30.74 11.92
CA LEU A 152 60.39 -31.08 12.78
C LEU A 152 61.71 -30.61 12.18
N ASN A 153 61.89 -30.76 10.87
CA ASN A 153 63.06 -30.25 10.17
C ASN A 153 63.10 -28.72 10.10
N LEU A 154 61.94 -28.06 9.98
CA LEU A 154 61.83 -26.60 10.04
C LEU A 154 62.21 -26.06 11.43
N LEU A 155 61.78 -26.74 12.50
CA LEU A 155 62.18 -26.41 13.87
C LEU A 155 63.67 -26.62 14.13
N ALA A 156 64.26 -27.69 13.57
CA ALA A 156 65.70 -27.92 13.65
C ALA A 156 66.49 -26.82 12.92
N LEU A 157 66.05 -26.37 11.73
CA LEU A 157 66.65 -25.21 11.05
C LEU A 157 66.53 -23.92 11.86
N ARG A 158 65.39 -23.67 12.51
CA ARG A 158 65.21 -22.51 13.39
C ARG A 158 66.15 -22.56 14.59
N GLN A 159 66.38 -23.74 15.16
CA GLN A 159 67.31 -23.91 16.27
C GLN A 159 68.77 -23.71 15.84
N GLU A 160 69.17 -24.23 14.69
CA GLU A 160 70.51 -23.97 14.09
C GLU A 160 70.70 -22.47 13.88
N PHE A 161 69.71 -21.79 13.29
CA PHE A 161 69.74 -20.34 13.07
C PHE A 161 69.88 -19.55 14.39
N GLN A 162 69.14 -19.92 15.44
CA GLN A 162 69.24 -19.29 16.76
C GLN A 162 70.63 -19.49 17.40
N GLN A 163 71.20 -20.69 17.31
CA GLN A 163 72.52 -21.00 17.84
C GLN A 163 73.63 -20.25 17.10
N GLU A 164 73.51 -20.11 15.77
CA GLU A 164 74.42 -19.30 14.95
C GLU A 164 74.28 -17.81 15.26
N GLN A 165 73.06 -17.32 15.49
CA GLN A 165 72.81 -15.94 15.91
C GLN A 165 73.41 -15.60 17.29
N GLU A 166 73.37 -16.55 18.23
CA GLU A 166 73.93 -16.39 19.58
C GLU A 166 75.46 -16.55 19.62
N SER A 167 76.06 -17.30 18.68
CA SER A 167 77.50 -17.59 18.65
C SER A 167 78.31 -16.67 17.74
N CYS A 168 77.69 -15.93 16.81
CA CYS A 168 78.38 -15.04 15.88
C CYS A 168 78.66 -13.65 16.47
N SER A 169 79.95 -13.37 16.76
CA SER A 169 80.49 -12.02 16.80
C SER A 169 81.09 -11.66 15.42
N GLU A 170 80.39 -10.82 14.66
CA GLU A 170 80.87 -10.10 13.45
C GLU A 170 81.12 -10.87 12.13
N ASP A 171 81.09 -12.22 12.07
CA ASP A 171 81.31 -12.93 10.79
C ASP A 171 80.02 -13.25 10.01
N SER A 172 79.80 -12.46 8.93
CA SER A 172 78.83 -12.64 7.82
C SER A 172 77.32 -12.34 8.06
N PRO A 173 76.93 -11.06 8.26
CA PRO A 173 75.52 -10.65 8.28
C PRO A 173 74.73 -11.03 7.01
N MET A 174 75.41 -11.23 5.88
CA MET A 174 74.79 -11.63 4.61
C MET A 174 74.29 -13.08 4.60
N GLU A 175 75.01 -14.03 5.21
CA GLU A 175 74.62 -15.45 5.27
C GLU A 175 73.50 -15.66 6.30
N LEU A 176 73.55 -14.97 7.43
CA LEU A 176 72.45 -14.94 8.40
C LEU A 176 71.17 -14.36 7.77
N ALA A 177 71.27 -13.25 7.03
CA ALA A 177 70.12 -12.68 6.32
C ALA A 177 69.57 -13.59 5.21
N LYS A 178 70.42 -14.43 4.60
CA LYS A 178 70.00 -15.42 3.61
C LYS A 178 69.27 -16.59 4.28
N LYS A 179 69.82 -17.17 5.35
CA LYS A 179 69.17 -18.22 6.14
C LYS A 179 67.85 -17.74 6.74
N GLU A 180 67.79 -16.49 7.22
CA GLU A 180 66.54 -15.87 7.70
C GLU A 180 65.49 -15.77 6.59
N LYS A 181 65.88 -15.39 5.36
CA LYS A 181 64.96 -15.37 4.22
C LYS A 181 64.48 -16.77 3.82
N ASP A 182 65.37 -17.75 3.78
CA ASP A 182 65.04 -19.14 3.46
C ASP A 182 64.09 -19.73 4.52
N LEU A 183 64.34 -19.46 5.80
CA LEU A 183 63.48 -19.87 6.92
C LEU A 183 62.09 -19.22 6.82
N ASN A 184 62.03 -17.91 6.55
CA ASN A 184 60.76 -17.20 6.33
C ASN A 184 59.99 -17.74 5.13
N LEU A 185 60.68 -18.11 4.04
CA LEU A 185 60.04 -18.70 2.86
C LEU A 185 59.42 -20.06 3.18
N LEU A 186 60.15 -20.93 3.91
CA LEU A 186 59.63 -22.23 4.33
C LEU A 186 58.47 -22.10 5.30
N TYR A 187 58.54 -21.18 6.26
CA TYR A 187 57.42 -20.90 7.17
C TYR A 187 56.19 -20.38 6.43
N ARG A 188 56.35 -19.52 5.42
CA ARG A 188 55.25 -19.08 4.56
C ARG A 188 54.67 -20.24 3.73
N ALA A 189 55.52 -21.04 3.10
CA ALA A 189 55.08 -22.21 2.33
C ALA A 189 54.30 -23.21 3.22
N MET A 190 54.78 -23.44 4.44
CA MET A 190 54.10 -24.28 5.44
C MET A 190 52.75 -23.69 5.83
N MET A 191 52.70 -22.39 6.15
CA MET A 191 51.46 -21.69 6.48
C MET A 191 50.45 -21.77 5.33
N GLU A 192 50.86 -21.47 4.10
CA GLU A 192 49.99 -21.54 2.90
C GLU A 192 49.44 -22.95 2.67
N LYS A 193 50.27 -23.98 2.87
CA LYS A 193 49.86 -25.38 2.74
C LYS A 193 48.87 -25.78 3.83
N ILE A 194 49.13 -25.39 5.09
CA ILE A 194 48.20 -25.60 6.21
C ILE A 194 46.87 -24.88 5.94
N CYS A 195 46.89 -23.61 5.56
CA CYS A 195 45.70 -22.86 5.20
C CYS A 195 44.92 -23.53 4.06
N THR A 196 45.61 -24.09 3.05
CA THR A 196 44.96 -24.84 1.96
C THR A 196 44.26 -26.11 2.46
N ILE A 197 44.92 -26.89 3.33
CA ILE A 197 44.33 -28.10 3.92
C ILE A 197 43.12 -27.75 4.79
N VAL A 198 43.21 -26.68 5.58
CA VAL A 198 42.12 -26.18 6.44
C VAL A 198 40.95 -25.67 5.59
N ARG A 199 41.21 -24.91 4.53
CA ARG A 199 40.21 -24.39 3.59
C ARG A 199 39.40 -25.52 2.94
N ASP A 200 40.06 -26.63 2.59
CA ASP A 200 39.42 -27.77 1.92
C ASP A 200 38.93 -28.85 2.92
N SER A 201 39.16 -28.68 4.22
CA SER A 201 38.90 -29.66 5.29
C SER A 201 37.47 -30.18 5.30
N ASN A 202 36.49 -29.28 5.18
CA ASN A 202 35.08 -29.66 5.22
C ASN A 202 34.52 -30.05 3.85
N SER A 203 35.25 -29.83 2.76
CA SER A 203 34.86 -30.24 1.40
C SER A 203 35.36 -31.65 1.06
N LEU A 204 36.47 -32.07 1.67
CA LEU A 204 37.09 -33.38 1.49
C LEU A 204 37.45 -34.03 2.85
N PRO A 205 36.47 -34.37 3.70
CA PRO A 205 36.73 -34.81 5.07
C PRO A 205 37.61 -36.07 5.16
N SER A 206 37.36 -37.04 4.27
CA SER A 206 38.07 -38.32 4.26
C SER A 206 39.54 -38.21 3.87
N ARG A 207 39.90 -37.27 2.98
CA ARG A 207 41.31 -37.02 2.58
C ARG A 207 42.07 -36.30 3.70
N ASN A 208 41.41 -35.35 4.36
CA ASN A 208 42.10 -34.40 5.22
C ASN A 208 42.12 -34.84 6.70
N LYS A 209 41.24 -35.75 7.15
CA LYS A 209 41.12 -36.17 8.57
C LYS A 209 42.47 -36.45 9.26
N GLY A 210 43.35 -37.23 8.62
CA GLY A 210 44.68 -37.54 9.17
C GLY A 210 45.65 -36.35 9.20
N LEU A 211 45.56 -35.45 8.22
CA LEU A 211 46.43 -34.27 8.12
C LEU A 211 46.04 -33.19 9.14
N LEU A 212 44.75 -33.08 9.49
CA LEU A 212 44.24 -32.07 10.41
C LEU A 212 44.81 -32.21 11.84
N VAL A 213 45.10 -33.44 12.28
CA VAL A 213 45.75 -33.71 13.57
C VAL A 213 47.13 -33.06 13.62
N TYR A 214 47.92 -33.21 12.56
CA TYR A 214 49.25 -32.59 12.45
C TYR A 214 49.15 -31.07 12.34
N VAL A 215 48.20 -30.57 11.56
CA VAL A 215 47.90 -29.12 11.48
C VAL A 215 47.63 -28.54 12.86
N ALA A 216 46.77 -29.17 13.66
CA ALA A 216 46.44 -28.70 15.01
C ALA A 216 47.69 -28.65 15.92
N ARG A 217 48.50 -29.72 15.90
CA ARG A 217 49.74 -29.82 16.69
C ARG A 217 50.77 -28.76 16.31
N ILE A 218 50.95 -28.51 15.02
CA ILE A 218 51.86 -27.49 14.50
C ILE A 218 51.44 -26.09 14.98
N ILE A 219 50.15 -25.78 14.89
CA ILE A 219 49.61 -24.48 15.33
C ILE A 219 49.78 -24.30 16.85
N GLN A 220 49.45 -25.32 17.66
CA GLN A 220 49.64 -25.24 19.12
C GLN A 220 51.11 -25.00 19.50
N GLU A 221 52.05 -25.65 18.83
CA GLU A 221 53.48 -25.51 19.12
C GLU A 221 54.04 -24.16 18.66
N GLU A 222 53.63 -23.62 17.50
CA GLU A 222 54.04 -22.27 17.08
C GLU A 222 53.42 -21.17 17.94
N GLU A 223 52.17 -21.30 18.38
CA GLU A 223 51.55 -20.36 19.33
C GLU A 223 52.30 -20.36 20.68
N ARG A 224 52.72 -21.53 21.17
CA ARG A 224 53.58 -21.63 22.37
C ARG A 224 54.95 -21.00 22.16
N ARG A 225 55.44 -20.90 20.92
CA ARG A 225 56.75 -20.34 20.54
C ARG A 225 56.67 -18.93 19.96
N ALA A 226 55.50 -18.28 20.00
CA ALA A 226 55.27 -16.96 19.40
C ALA A 226 56.23 -15.87 19.93
N GLU A 227 56.70 -15.98 21.17
CA GLU A 227 57.64 -15.03 21.79
C GLU A 227 59.13 -15.30 21.45
N LYS A 228 59.45 -16.37 20.71
CA LYS A 228 60.84 -16.74 20.39
C LYS A 228 61.33 -16.13 19.07
N PRO A 229 62.60 -15.68 18.98
CA PRO A 229 63.19 -15.17 17.73
C PRO A 229 63.07 -16.16 16.56
N GLY A 230 62.90 -15.67 15.33
CA GLY A 230 62.89 -16.48 14.10
C GLY A 230 61.56 -17.16 13.74
N GLY A 231 60.44 -16.75 14.35
CA GLY A 231 59.09 -17.13 13.92
C GLY A 231 58.42 -16.04 13.08
N LEU A 232 57.34 -16.37 12.37
CA LEU A 232 56.50 -15.37 11.69
C LEU A 232 55.80 -14.47 12.75
N PRO A 233 55.65 -13.16 12.50
CA PRO A 233 54.93 -12.26 13.41
C PRO A 233 53.43 -12.53 13.51
N ASP A 234 52.85 -13.20 12.51
CA ASP A 234 51.42 -13.43 12.39
C ASP A 234 50.99 -14.64 13.24
N SER A 235 49.88 -14.53 13.97
CA SER A 235 49.32 -15.65 14.74
C SER A 235 48.87 -16.78 13.82
N TRP A 236 49.38 -17.98 14.07
CA TRP A 236 49.00 -19.21 13.35
C TRP A 236 47.52 -19.54 13.59
N MET A 237 47.00 -19.23 14.78
CA MET A 237 45.58 -19.38 15.09
C MET A 237 44.70 -18.41 14.29
N ASP A 238 45.14 -17.18 14.06
CA ASP A 238 44.40 -16.23 13.21
C ASP A 238 44.43 -16.65 11.74
N ALA A 239 45.58 -17.12 11.24
CA ALA A 239 45.68 -17.69 9.90
C ALA A 239 44.76 -18.91 9.73
N TRP A 240 44.68 -19.78 10.73
CA TRP A 240 43.74 -20.90 10.75
C TRP A 240 42.28 -20.43 10.72
N ARG A 241 41.90 -19.45 11.56
CA ARG A 241 40.54 -18.88 11.56
C ARG A 241 40.18 -18.28 10.19
N GLU A 242 41.12 -17.58 9.57
CA GLU A 242 40.93 -16.98 8.25
C GLU A 242 40.78 -18.06 7.16
N ALA A 243 41.61 -19.11 7.19
CA ALA A 243 41.50 -20.25 6.27
C ALA A 243 40.16 -21.00 6.39
N VAL A 244 39.65 -21.18 7.62
CA VAL A 244 38.29 -21.70 7.85
C VAL A 244 37.26 -20.78 7.18
N CYS A 245 37.40 -19.47 7.34
CA CYS A 245 36.49 -18.53 6.74
C CYS A 245 36.56 -18.50 5.20
N GLU A 246 37.74 -18.65 4.61
CA GLU A 246 37.90 -18.81 3.17
C GLU A 246 37.19 -20.06 2.65
N GLY A 247 37.30 -21.18 3.38
CA GLY A 247 36.58 -22.42 3.06
C GLY A 247 35.07 -22.22 3.06
N VAL A 248 34.54 -21.55 4.08
CA VAL A 248 33.12 -21.15 4.15
C VAL A 248 32.76 -20.22 2.99
N GLN A 249 33.63 -19.27 2.63
CA GLN A 249 33.41 -18.34 1.53
C GLN A 249 33.30 -19.06 0.17
N VAL A 250 34.14 -20.07 -0.08
CA VAL A 250 34.07 -20.90 -1.28
C VAL A 250 32.74 -21.65 -1.33
N LYS A 251 32.28 -22.23 -0.21
CA LYS A 251 31.00 -22.93 -0.13
C LYS A 251 29.82 -22.02 -0.42
N VAL A 252 29.76 -20.85 0.22
CA VAL A 252 28.69 -19.86 0.00
C VAL A 252 28.67 -19.37 -1.46
N LYS A 253 29.84 -19.10 -2.04
CA LYS A 253 29.96 -18.72 -3.47
C LYS A 253 29.59 -19.87 -4.43
N GLY A 254 29.80 -21.12 -4.00
CA GLY A 254 29.45 -22.31 -4.76
C GLY A 254 27.96 -22.65 -4.74
N VAL A 255 27.17 -22.04 -3.86
CA VAL A 255 25.71 -22.20 -3.87
C VAL A 255 25.15 -21.64 -5.16
N HIS A 256 24.37 -22.46 -5.86
CA HIS A 256 23.79 -22.10 -7.15
C HIS A 256 22.99 -20.79 -7.07
N LEU A 257 23.31 -19.86 -7.96
CA LEU A 257 22.66 -18.57 -8.11
C LEU A 257 22.20 -18.41 -9.56
N GLU A 258 20.90 -18.54 -9.79
CA GLU A 258 20.30 -18.35 -11.11
C GLU A 258 20.28 -16.87 -11.50
N GLN A 259 20.35 -16.61 -12.82
CA GLN A 259 20.16 -15.26 -13.35
C GLN A 259 18.69 -14.86 -13.25
N LYS A 260 18.45 -13.56 -13.03
CA LYS A 260 17.11 -12.97 -12.86
C LYS A 260 16.18 -13.26 -14.04
N GLU A 261 16.74 -13.33 -15.24
CA GLU A 261 16.03 -13.56 -16.50
C GLU A 261 15.53 -15.00 -16.63
N GLN A 262 16.18 -15.95 -15.94
CA GLN A 262 15.88 -17.38 -16.04
C GLN A 262 14.82 -17.82 -15.03
N ASN A 263 14.83 -17.22 -13.83
CA ASN A 263 13.87 -17.54 -12.79
C ASN A 263 13.36 -16.30 -12.06
N THR A 264 12.05 -16.08 -12.12
CA THR A 264 11.38 -14.99 -11.41
C THR A 264 11.54 -15.08 -9.88
N SER A 265 11.85 -16.25 -9.32
CA SER A 265 12.05 -16.48 -7.88
C SER A 265 13.51 -16.81 -7.54
N TRP A 266 14.46 -16.44 -8.41
CA TRP A 266 15.90 -16.71 -8.28
C TRP A 266 16.42 -16.50 -6.85
N LEU A 267 16.07 -15.38 -6.22
CA LEU A 267 16.59 -15.03 -4.90
C LEU A 267 15.99 -15.91 -3.81
N SER A 268 14.69 -16.16 -3.83
CA SER A 268 14.05 -17.03 -2.83
C SER A 268 14.57 -18.47 -2.93
N VAL A 269 14.85 -18.95 -4.15
CA VAL A 269 15.44 -20.27 -4.38
C VAL A 269 16.87 -20.30 -3.84
N HIS A 270 17.69 -19.32 -4.22
CA HIS A 270 19.08 -19.20 -3.76
C HIS A 270 19.17 -19.13 -2.24
N LEU A 271 18.37 -18.29 -1.58
CA LEU A 271 18.34 -18.16 -0.13
C LEU A 271 17.90 -19.47 0.57
N GLY A 272 17.02 -20.25 -0.06
CA GLY A 272 16.65 -21.58 0.40
C GLY A 272 17.80 -22.58 0.30
N LEU A 273 18.49 -22.62 -0.84
CA LEU A 273 19.67 -23.47 -1.07
C LEU A 273 20.83 -23.08 -0.15
N LEU A 274 21.05 -21.78 0.07
CA LEU A 274 22.05 -21.26 0.98
C LEU A 274 21.78 -21.72 2.41
N GLY A 275 20.53 -21.59 2.88
CA GLY A 275 20.14 -22.08 4.20
C GLY A 275 20.40 -23.58 4.38
N LYS A 276 20.05 -24.39 3.38
CA LYS A 276 20.33 -25.83 3.37
C LYS A 276 21.83 -26.13 3.43
N ALA A 277 22.62 -25.47 2.58
CA ALA A 277 24.06 -25.66 2.52
C ALA A 277 24.74 -25.31 3.85
N ILE A 278 24.29 -24.25 4.56
CA ILE A 278 24.81 -23.88 5.88
C ILE A 278 24.57 -25.00 6.90
N VAL A 279 23.35 -25.55 6.95
CA VAL A 279 23.00 -26.61 7.92
C VAL A 279 23.77 -27.89 7.64
N GLU A 280 23.81 -28.35 6.40
CA GLU A 280 24.55 -29.56 6.00
C GLU A 280 26.04 -29.43 6.34
N ASP A 281 26.60 -28.23 6.16
CA ASP A 281 28.01 -27.97 6.47
C ASP A 281 28.32 -28.03 7.96
N LEU A 282 27.52 -27.31 8.76
CA LEU A 282 27.69 -27.24 10.21
C LEU A 282 27.40 -28.60 10.87
N GLU A 283 26.46 -29.38 10.34
CA GLU A 283 26.26 -30.76 10.75
C GLU A 283 27.50 -31.62 10.51
N ASN A 284 28.16 -31.46 9.36
CA ASN A 284 29.39 -32.19 9.08
C ASN A 284 30.56 -31.73 9.98
N VAL A 285 30.66 -30.42 10.25
CA VAL A 285 31.67 -29.88 11.19
C VAL A 285 31.50 -30.53 12.56
N ARG A 286 30.26 -30.59 13.04
CA ARG A 286 29.93 -31.19 14.33
C ARG A 286 30.21 -32.69 14.36
N LYS A 287 29.78 -33.44 13.34
CA LYS A 287 29.89 -34.91 13.32
C LYS A 287 31.32 -35.39 13.09
N GLN A 288 32.11 -34.67 12.30
CA GLN A 288 33.43 -35.15 11.85
C GLN A 288 34.57 -34.21 12.24
N LEU A 289 34.56 -32.94 11.78
CA LEU A 289 35.74 -32.07 11.94
C LEU A 289 36.03 -31.67 13.39
N ARG A 290 35.01 -31.61 14.25
CA ARG A 290 35.17 -31.31 15.67
C ARG A 290 36.22 -32.21 16.33
N TRP A 291 36.21 -33.50 15.97
CA TRP A 291 37.09 -34.52 16.55
C TRP A 291 38.51 -34.51 15.95
N SER A 292 38.74 -33.72 14.89
CA SER A 292 40.06 -33.59 14.25
C SER A 292 40.93 -32.50 14.88
N TYR A 293 40.43 -31.80 15.90
CA TYR A 293 41.14 -30.73 16.60
C TYR A 293 40.96 -30.84 18.12
N PRO A 294 41.91 -30.31 18.90
CA PRO A 294 41.75 -30.13 20.35
C PRO A 294 40.62 -29.15 20.72
N PRO A 295 40.00 -29.28 21.91
CA PRO A 295 38.91 -28.40 22.37
C PRO A 295 39.25 -26.90 22.39
N SER A 296 40.51 -26.52 22.65
CA SER A 296 40.99 -25.12 22.62
C SER A 296 40.70 -24.37 21.32
N PHE A 297 40.62 -25.07 20.17
CA PHE A 297 40.34 -24.45 18.87
C PHE A 297 38.91 -23.95 18.73
N LYS A 298 37.96 -24.47 19.54
CA LYS A 298 36.53 -24.16 19.45
C LYS A 298 36.03 -24.19 18.00
N VAL A 299 36.29 -25.30 17.30
CA VAL A 299 36.09 -25.45 15.85
C VAL A 299 34.67 -25.04 15.44
N PHE A 300 33.65 -25.59 16.11
CA PHE A 300 32.26 -25.28 15.80
C PHE A 300 31.95 -23.78 15.92
N SER A 301 32.36 -23.13 17.02
CA SER A 301 32.25 -21.67 17.22
C SER A 301 32.90 -20.87 16.09
N THR A 302 34.09 -21.29 15.67
CA THR A 302 34.84 -20.63 14.60
C THR A 302 34.13 -20.73 13.25
N TYR A 303 33.56 -21.90 12.93
CA TYR A 303 32.74 -22.07 11.73
C TYR A 303 31.47 -21.23 11.78
N VAL A 304 30.75 -21.20 12.91
CA VAL A 304 29.54 -20.38 13.08
C VAL A 304 29.86 -18.89 12.87
N LYS A 305 30.93 -18.38 13.49
CA LYS A 305 31.39 -16.98 13.30
C LYS A 305 31.78 -16.69 11.86
N SER A 306 32.48 -17.62 11.21
CA SER A 306 32.84 -17.52 9.79
C SER A 306 31.59 -17.46 8.90
N TYR A 307 30.57 -18.28 9.17
CA TYR A 307 29.29 -18.24 8.46
C TYR A 307 28.57 -16.90 8.64
N HIS A 308 28.50 -16.37 9.87
CA HIS A 308 27.92 -15.05 10.13
C HIS A 308 28.64 -13.95 9.33
N ARG A 309 29.98 -13.99 9.27
CA ARG A 309 30.80 -13.01 8.52
C ARG A 309 30.57 -13.12 7.01
N VAL A 310 30.70 -14.32 6.45
CA VAL A 310 30.60 -14.57 5.00
C VAL A 310 29.19 -14.33 4.49
N VAL A 311 28.16 -14.83 5.21
CA VAL A 311 26.77 -14.63 4.81
C VAL A 311 26.42 -13.14 4.80
N ARG A 312 26.86 -12.38 5.82
CA ARG A 312 26.68 -10.92 5.84
C ARG A 312 27.23 -10.25 4.58
N GLU A 313 28.47 -10.55 4.20
CA GLU A 313 29.08 -9.99 2.99
C GLU A 313 28.37 -10.42 1.71
N HIS A 314 27.93 -11.67 1.65
CA HIS A 314 27.18 -12.20 0.52
C HIS A 314 25.83 -11.50 0.35
N LEU A 315 25.08 -11.31 1.44
CA LEU A 315 23.82 -10.57 1.41
C LEU A 315 24.01 -9.11 0.99
N LYS A 316 25.09 -8.45 1.43
CA LYS A 316 25.45 -7.10 0.97
C LYS A 316 25.67 -7.05 -0.55
N LYS A 317 26.29 -8.09 -1.14
CA LYS A 317 26.48 -8.20 -2.60
C LYS A 317 25.16 -8.45 -3.33
N LEU A 318 24.27 -9.27 -2.75
CA LEU A 318 22.95 -9.54 -3.31
C LEU A 318 22.05 -8.30 -3.29
N GLU A 319 22.07 -7.52 -2.22
CA GLU A 319 21.23 -6.32 -2.04
C GLU A 319 21.33 -5.34 -3.23
N VAL A 320 22.53 -5.18 -3.79
CA VAL A 320 22.79 -4.31 -4.96
C VAL A 320 22.03 -4.78 -6.21
N GLN A 321 21.85 -6.10 -6.38
CA GLN A 321 21.14 -6.69 -7.52
C GLN A 321 19.62 -6.71 -7.33
N VAL A 322 19.16 -6.57 -6.08
CA VAL A 322 17.74 -6.66 -5.73
C VAL A 322 17.01 -5.36 -6.07
N THR A 323 16.10 -5.46 -7.03
CA THR A 323 15.31 -4.34 -7.57
C THR A 323 13.79 -4.52 -7.44
N GLU A 324 13.32 -5.75 -7.32
CA GLU A 324 11.90 -6.07 -7.27
C GLU A 324 11.37 -6.18 -5.84
N LEU A 325 10.09 -5.85 -5.65
CA LEU A 325 9.46 -5.85 -4.34
C LEU A 325 9.44 -7.24 -3.68
N LYS A 326 9.17 -8.28 -4.48
CA LYS A 326 9.16 -9.68 -4.03
C LYS A 326 10.55 -10.16 -3.57
N ASP A 327 11.60 -9.67 -4.23
CA ASP A 327 12.99 -10.03 -3.93
C ASP A 327 13.45 -9.30 -2.66
N LEU A 328 13.09 -8.02 -2.51
CA LEU A 328 13.30 -7.28 -1.26
C LEU A 328 12.56 -7.93 -0.08
N TYR A 329 11.32 -8.39 -0.30
CA TYR A 329 10.56 -9.15 0.70
C TYR A 329 11.30 -10.44 1.09
N ALA A 330 11.71 -11.25 0.10
CA ALA A 330 12.41 -12.51 0.35
C ALA A 330 13.72 -12.30 1.13
N LEU A 331 14.48 -11.25 0.81
CA LEU A 331 15.71 -10.90 1.51
C LEU A 331 15.44 -10.48 2.97
N LEU A 332 14.47 -9.58 3.19
CA LEU A 332 14.10 -9.11 4.53
C LEU A 332 13.56 -10.24 5.41
N ASP A 333 12.64 -11.05 4.88
CA ASP A 333 12.09 -12.21 5.59
C ASP A 333 13.17 -13.24 5.93
N TRP A 334 14.12 -13.48 5.01
CA TRP A 334 15.20 -14.41 5.26
C TRP A 334 16.14 -13.93 6.37
N ILE A 335 16.52 -12.65 6.33
CA ILE A 335 17.39 -12.03 7.35
C ILE A 335 16.70 -12.05 8.72
N ILE A 336 15.46 -11.59 8.81
CA ILE A 336 14.79 -11.33 10.09
C ILE A 336 14.24 -12.62 10.70
N HIS A 337 13.72 -13.54 9.87
CA HIS A 337 13.02 -14.74 10.35
C HIS A 337 13.73 -16.04 10.01
N ARG A 338 14.08 -16.27 8.73
CA ARG A 338 14.48 -17.62 8.30
C ARG A 338 15.87 -18.01 8.78
N TYR A 339 16.82 -17.08 8.82
CA TYR A 339 18.20 -17.38 9.22
C TYR A 339 18.31 -17.90 10.66
N LYS A 340 17.69 -17.20 11.61
CA LYS A 340 17.67 -17.60 13.03
C LYS A 340 16.69 -18.73 13.35
N SER A 341 15.88 -19.16 12.38
CA SER A 341 14.83 -20.17 12.61
C SER A 341 15.40 -21.58 12.81
N GLU A 342 14.54 -22.48 13.30
CA GLU A 342 14.80 -23.93 13.40
C GLU A 342 15.15 -24.62 12.07
N ARG A 343 15.00 -23.92 10.93
CA ARG A 343 15.37 -24.45 9.62
C ARG A 343 16.83 -24.22 9.26
N ILE A 344 17.51 -23.26 9.91
CA ILE A 344 18.91 -22.91 9.62
C ILE A 344 19.70 -22.90 10.93
N MET A 345 19.93 -21.73 11.55
CA MET A 345 20.80 -21.62 12.73
C MET A 345 20.19 -22.22 14.00
N GLY A 346 18.86 -22.28 14.09
CA GLY A 346 18.16 -22.91 15.22
C GLY A 346 17.92 -24.41 15.06
N SER A 347 18.52 -25.07 14.06
CA SER A 347 18.20 -26.46 13.73
C SER A 347 18.50 -27.41 14.90
N PRO A 348 17.58 -28.33 15.26
CA PRO A 348 17.85 -29.37 16.25
C PRO A 348 19.07 -30.24 15.91
N SER A 349 19.40 -30.38 14.62
CA SER A 349 20.57 -31.14 14.17
C SER A 349 21.91 -30.50 14.55
N LEU A 350 21.91 -29.23 14.98
CA LEU A 350 23.11 -28.52 15.45
C LEU A 350 23.26 -28.55 16.99
N GLN A 351 22.27 -29.08 17.72
CA GLN A 351 22.27 -29.15 19.19
C GLN A 351 23.04 -30.38 19.72
N PRO A 352 23.89 -30.25 20.76
CA PRO A 352 23.91 -29.17 21.75
C PRO A 352 24.86 -28.00 21.46
N ASP A 353 25.75 -28.13 20.47
CA ASP A 353 26.89 -27.21 20.27
C ASP A 353 26.49 -25.78 19.91
N MET A 354 25.28 -25.60 19.39
CA MET A 354 24.71 -24.28 19.10
C MET A 354 24.15 -23.56 20.34
N THR A 355 24.04 -24.22 21.50
CA THR A 355 23.45 -23.63 22.73
C THR A 355 24.24 -22.41 23.23
N ASP A 356 25.56 -22.46 23.12
CA ASP A 356 26.46 -21.41 23.61
C ASP A 356 26.78 -20.35 22.52
N GLU A 357 26.24 -20.50 21.31
CA GLU A 357 26.51 -19.64 20.15
C GLU A 357 25.32 -18.75 19.77
N SER A 358 25.61 -17.61 19.13
CA SER A 358 24.56 -16.69 18.66
C SER A 358 23.88 -17.23 17.39
N THR A 359 22.56 -17.33 17.42
CA THR A 359 21.73 -17.61 16.24
C THR A 359 21.49 -16.37 15.37
N ASP A 360 21.73 -15.18 15.92
CA ASP A 360 21.42 -13.93 15.25
C ASP A 360 22.52 -13.53 14.28
N LEU A 361 22.12 -13.22 13.04
CA LEU A 361 22.97 -12.55 12.07
C LEU A 361 23.15 -11.12 12.54
N GLN A 362 24.26 -10.83 13.21
CA GLN A 362 24.63 -9.45 13.51
C GLN A 362 24.76 -8.73 12.16
N LEU A 363 23.97 -7.70 11.93
CA LEU A 363 24.10 -6.81 10.77
C LEU A 363 24.46 -5.42 11.31
N GLU A 364 25.09 -4.58 10.48
CA GLU A 364 25.17 -3.16 10.81
C GLU A 364 23.73 -2.61 10.82
N ASP A 365 23.34 -1.90 11.89
CA ASP A 365 21.99 -1.35 12.05
C ASP A 365 21.57 -0.49 10.83
N ASP A 366 22.54 0.20 10.23
CA ASP A 366 22.33 1.01 9.03
C ASP A 366 21.94 0.18 7.81
N PHE A 367 22.47 -1.03 7.64
CA PHE A 367 22.19 -1.87 6.47
C PHE A 367 20.73 -2.35 6.46
N LEU A 368 20.25 -2.89 7.59
CA LEU A 368 18.86 -3.36 7.68
C LEU A 368 17.88 -2.20 7.52
N LYS A 369 18.20 -1.05 8.13
CA LYS A 369 17.40 0.18 7.99
C LYS A 369 17.34 0.66 6.53
N GLN A 370 18.46 0.69 5.82
CA GLN A 370 18.51 1.03 4.40
C GLN A 370 17.68 0.06 3.54
N LEU A 371 17.75 -1.24 3.83
CA LEU A 371 16.95 -2.24 3.11
C LEU A 371 15.44 -2.05 3.35
N MET A 372 15.03 -1.76 4.58
CA MET A 372 13.65 -1.41 4.91
C MET A 372 13.19 -0.13 4.20
N GLU A 373 14.04 0.89 4.11
CA GLU A 373 13.76 2.14 3.38
C GLU A 373 13.64 1.92 1.87
N LYS A 374 14.51 1.08 1.29
CA LYS A 374 14.44 0.64 -0.11
C LYS A 374 13.14 -0.10 -0.39
N TYR A 375 12.73 -1.02 0.50
CA TYR A 375 11.43 -1.69 0.42
C TYR A 375 10.27 -0.70 0.43
N CYS A 376 10.23 0.23 1.40
CA CYS A 376 9.17 1.23 1.50
C CYS A 376 9.10 2.13 0.27
N SER A 377 10.25 2.53 -0.28
CA SER A 377 10.33 3.34 -1.51
C SER A 377 9.76 2.57 -2.70
N ARG A 378 10.10 1.27 -2.82
CA ARG A 378 9.58 0.43 -3.89
C ARG A 378 8.08 0.18 -3.78
N VAL A 379 7.54 -0.03 -2.57
CA VAL A 379 6.09 -0.11 -2.34
C VAL A 379 5.39 1.17 -2.81
N ARG A 380 5.99 2.34 -2.55
CA ARG A 380 5.42 3.63 -2.98
C ARG A 380 5.36 3.76 -4.50
N GLU A 381 6.43 3.40 -5.20
CA GLU A 381 6.47 3.41 -6.67
C GLU A 381 5.45 2.45 -7.29
N ASP A 382 5.37 1.25 -6.73
CA ASP A 382 4.43 0.22 -7.16
C ASP A 382 2.97 0.63 -6.89
N MET A 383 2.70 1.30 -5.77
CA MET A 383 1.41 1.95 -5.48
C MET A 383 1.11 3.04 -6.52
N LYS A 384 2.07 3.94 -6.80
CA LYS A 384 1.91 5.00 -7.81
C LYS A 384 1.55 4.43 -9.18
N PHE A 385 2.25 3.39 -9.62
CA PHE A 385 1.98 2.70 -10.88
C PHE A 385 0.57 2.07 -10.88
N SER A 386 0.22 1.37 -9.80
CA SER A 386 -1.09 0.71 -9.67
C SER A 386 -2.24 1.71 -9.71
N LEU A 387 -2.09 2.86 -9.04
CA LEU A 387 -3.07 3.96 -9.06
C LEU A 387 -3.18 4.63 -10.43
N GLY A 388 -2.06 4.76 -11.16
CA GLY A 388 -2.08 5.22 -12.55
C GLY A 388 -2.85 4.27 -13.45
N ARG A 389 -2.57 2.96 -13.35
CA ARG A 389 -3.28 1.94 -14.12
C ARG A 389 -4.77 1.88 -13.79
N LEU A 390 -5.16 2.15 -12.55
CA LEU A 390 -6.58 2.27 -12.18
C LEU A 390 -7.31 3.38 -12.95
N ILE A 391 -6.66 4.53 -13.16
CA ILE A 391 -7.25 5.63 -13.96
C ILE A 391 -7.41 5.19 -15.41
N GLU A 392 -6.40 4.53 -15.97
CA GLU A 392 -6.46 3.99 -17.34
C GLU A 392 -7.59 2.97 -17.49
N LEU A 393 -7.75 2.05 -16.53
CA LEU A 393 -8.85 1.08 -16.52
C LEU A 393 -10.21 1.75 -16.41
N GLU A 394 -10.34 2.82 -15.61
CA GLU A 394 -11.58 3.58 -15.52
C GLU A 394 -11.91 4.27 -16.86
N ASN A 395 -10.90 4.76 -17.56
CA ASN A 395 -11.05 5.32 -18.91
C ASN A 395 -11.46 4.25 -19.94
N GLU A 396 -10.77 3.09 -19.94
CA GLU A 396 -11.04 1.94 -20.81
C GLU A 396 -12.46 1.40 -20.56
N ASP A 397 -12.85 1.20 -19.30
CA ASP A 397 -14.11 0.55 -18.95
C ASP A 397 -15.33 1.49 -18.99
N PHE A 398 -15.16 2.78 -18.69
CA PHE A 398 -16.30 3.71 -18.53
C PHE A 398 -16.19 4.95 -19.41
N TRP A 399 -15.12 5.72 -19.33
CA TRP A 399 -15.09 7.06 -19.94
C TRP A 399 -15.10 7.02 -21.47
N SER A 400 -14.29 6.16 -22.07
CA SER A 400 -14.16 6.03 -23.53
C SER A 400 -15.44 5.51 -24.19
N HIS A 401 -16.12 4.57 -23.54
CA HIS A 401 -17.34 3.94 -24.04
C HIS A 401 -18.63 4.60 -23.55
N ARG A 402 -18.55 5.59 -22.66
CA ARG A 402 -19.70 6.31 -22.07
C ARG A 402 -20.68 5.36 -21.35
N ASN A 403 -20.14 4.41 -20.61
CA ASN A 403 -20.94 3.42 -19.90
C ASN A 403 -21.51 4.00 -18.61
N SER A 404 -22.82 3.83 -18.37
CA SER A 404 -23.43 4.27 -17.11
C SER A 404 -22.91 3.49 -15.90
N PRO A 405 -22.66 4.16 -14.76
CA PRO A 405 -22.29 3.50 -13.51
C PRO A 405 -23.40 2.58 -13.01
N LYS A 406 -23.00 1.56 -12.24
CA LYS A 406 -23.95 0.61 -11.64
C LYS A 406 -24.47 1.14 -10.30
N LYS A 407 -25.69 0.73 -9.94
CA LYS A 407 -26.26 0.94 -8.61
C LYS A 407 -26.03 -0.30 -7.74
N GLU A 408 -25.46 -0.09 -6.56
CA GLU A 408 -25.25 -1.11 -5.52
C GLU A 408 -25.66 -0.51 -4.17
N ASP A 409 -26.46 -1.24 -3.38
CA ASP A 409 -27.03 -0.76 -2.10
C ASP A 409 -27.70 0.63 -2.20
N ASN A 410 -28.44 0.87 -3.28
CA ASN A 410 -29.09 2.14 -3.65
C ASN A 410 -28.15 3.29 -4.05
N PHE A 411 -26.83 3.11 -4.03
CA PHE A 411 -25.86 4.14 -4.40
C PHE A 411 -25.25 3.88 -5.77
N LEU A 412 -24.90 4.94 -6.51
CA LEU A 412 -24.04 4.78 -7.68
C LEU A 412 -22.61 4.49 -7.22
N VAL A 413 -21.99 3.44 -7.74
CA VAL A 413 -20.68 2.96 -7.28
C VAL A 413 -19.71 2.70 -8.42
N CYS A 414 -18.43 2.96 -8.16
CA CYS A 414 -17.33 2.34 -8.90
C CYS A 414 -16.42 1.60 -7.90
N HIS A 415 -15.71 0.58 -8.38
CA HIS A 415 -14.92 -0.29 -7.49
C HIS A 415 -13.53 0.27 -7.16
N ILE A 416 -13.21 1.50 -7.57
CA ILE A 416 -11.91 2.13 -7.38
C ILE A 416 -11.51 2.18 -5.90
N ASN A 417 -12.47 2.40 -5.00
CA ASN A 417 -12.25 2.44 -3.56
C ASN A 417 -11.78 1.08 -3.02
N MET A 418 -12.45 0.01 -3.43
CA MET A 418 -12.13 -1.36 -3.00
C MET A 418 -10.83 -1.86 -3.60
N ASP A 419 -10.57 -1.50 -4.86
CA ASP A 419 -9.32 -1.79 -5.54
C ASP A 419 -8.14 -1.15 -4.79
N ILE A 420 -8.24 0.14 -4.47
CA ILE A 420 -7.23 0.87 -3.70
C ILE A 420 -7.07 0.26 -2.31
N TRP A 421 -8.17 0.05 -1.58
CA TRP A 421 -8.11 -0.53 -0.23
C TRP A 421 -7.45 -1.90 -0.22
N THR A 422 -7.81 -2.78 -1.16
CA THR A 422 -7.25 -4.13 -1.23
C THR A 422 -5.75 -4.07 -1.51
N ARG A 423 -5.29 -3.12 -2.32
CA ARG A 423 -3.86 -2.94 -2.60
C ARG A 423 -3.09 -2.47 -1.36
N VAL A 424 -3.60 -1.47 -0.66
CA VAL A 424 -3.00 -0.98 0.59
C VAL A 424 -2.94 -2.12 1.61
N LYS A 425 -4.07 -2.78 1.85
CA LYS A 425 -4.17 -3.88 2.81
C LYS A 425 -3.21 -5.02 2.49
N GLY A 426 -3.11 -5.42 1.23
CA GLY A 426 -2.16 -6.46 0.80
C GLY A 426 -0.70 -6.10 1.11
N SER A 427 -0.28 -4.85 0.83
CA SER A 427 1.08 -4.38 1.17
C SER A 427 1.33 -4.32 2.67
N VAL A 428 0.33 -3.92 3.45
CA VAL A 428 0.42 -3.85 4.92
C VAL A 428 0.48 -5.26 5.53
N ASP A 429 -0.36 -6.19 5.09
CA ASP A 429 -0.38 -7.55 5.61
C ASP A 429 0.93 -8.30 5.27
N LEU A 430 1.49 -8.09 4.07
CA LEU A 430 2.81 -8.62 3.73
C LEU A 430 3.90 -8.07 4.66
N SER A 431 3.95 -6.76 4.88
CA SER A 431 4.98 -6.16 5.74
C SER A 431 4.85 -6.53 7.22
N LYS A 432 3.63 -6.76 7.72
CA LYS A 432 3.39 -7.29 9.07
C LYS A 432 3.99 -8.68 9.29
N ASN A 433 4.09 -9.50 8.25
CA ASN A 433 4.74 -10.80 8.33
C ASN A 433 6.26 -10.70 8.48
N ILE A 434 6.87 -9.52 8.25
CA ILE A 434 8.30 -9.27 8.39
C ILE A 434 8.58 -8.55 9.71
N ASP A 435 7.99 -7.38 9.92
CA ASP A 435 8.25 -6.56 11.10
C ASP A 435 7.15 -5.51 11.32
N ALA A 436 6.81 -5.25 12.57
CA ALA A 436 5.75 -4.31 12.92
C ALA A 436 6.12 -2.85 12.59
N GLN A 437 7.40 -2.46 12.75
CA GLN A 437 7.84 -1.11 12.40
C GLN A 437 7.88 -0.93 10.88
N LEU A 438 8.29 -1.97 10.13
CA LEU A 438 8.22 -1.97 8.67
C LEU A 438 6.78 -1.80 8.19
N ALA A 439 5.82 -2.49 8.79
CA ALA A 439 4.40 -2.33 8.46
C ALA A 439 3.92 -0.88 8.63
N GLN A 440 4.30 -0.22 9.72
CA GLN A 440 3.98 1.20 9.94
C GLN A 440 4.61 2.11 8.87
N ARG A 441 5.87 1.88 8.49
CA ARG A 441 6.54 2.66 7.43
C ARG A 441 5.91 2.44 6.05
N VAL A 442 5.41 1.23 5.79
CA VAL A 442 4.66 0.88 4.58
C VAL A 442 3.31 1.61 4.54
N ILE A 443 2.56 1.63 5.64
CA ILE A 443 1.31 2.42 5.76
C ILE A 443 1.59 3.88 5.42
N SER A 444 2.58 4.50 6.08
CA SER A 444 2.98 5.89 5.80
C SER A 444 3.33 6.11 4.33
N SER A 445 4.07 5.18 3.71
CA SER A 445 4.45 5.28 2.29
C SER A 445 3.26 5.15 1.34
N CYS A 446 2.32 4.26 1.61
CA CYS A 446 1.08 4.12 0.85
C CYS A 446 0.21 5.38 0.96
N LEU A 447 0.00 5.90 2.18
CA LEU A 447 -0.83 7.09 2.41
C LEU A 447 -0.22 8.36 1.77
N LYS A 448 1.10 8.50 1.78
CA LYS A 448 1.82 9.59 1.08
C LYS A 448 1.55 9.60 -0.42
N GLU A 449 1.50 8.44 -1.04
CA GLU A 449 1.16 8.32 -2.46
C GLU A 449 -0.34 8.52 -2.71
N LEU A 450 -1.20 7.96 -1.85
CA LEU A 450 -2.64 8.14 -1.92
C LEU A 450 -3.08 9.59 -1.78
N LYS A 451 -2.38 10.38 -0.96
CA LYS A 451 -2.60 11.83 -0.85
C LYS A 451 -2.51 12.54 -2.20
N GLN A 452 -1.65 12.08 -3.10
CA GLN A 452 -1.46 12.69 -4.43
C GLN A 452 -2.51 12.22 -5.45
N PHE A 453 -3.19 11.10 -5.17
CA PHE A 453 -4.09 10.46 -6.11
C PHE A 453 -5.32 11.30 -6.49
N PRO A 454 -6.07 11.95 -5.55
CA PRO A 454 -7.25 12.74 -5.87
C PRO A 454 -7.00 13.82 -6.94
N LYS A 455 -5.86 14.51 -6.89
CA LYS A 455 -5.50 15.55 -7.87
C LYS A 455 -5.24 14.97 -9.26
N ARG A 456 -4.52 13.84 -9.34
CA ARG A 456 -4.27 13.14 -10.61
C ARG A 456 -5.57 12.62 -11.21
N PHE A 457 -6.39 11.95 -10.39
CA PHE A 457 -7.69 11.43 -10.79
C PHE A 457 -8.58 12.55 -11.36
N GLU A 458 -8.69 13.68 -10.67
CA GLU A 458 -9.51 14.81 -11.14
C GLU A 458 -9.03 15.39 -12.47
N THR A 459 -7.72 15.47 -12.65
CA THR A 459 -7.13 16.00 -13.89
C THR A 459 -7.51 15.11 -15.06
N GLU A 460 -7.30 13.80 -14.94
CA GLU A 460 -7.64 12.85 -16.00
C GLU A 460 -9.15 12.75 -16.22
N PHE A 461 -9.94 12.75 -15.14
CA PHE A 461 -11.40 12.77 -15.25
C PHE A 461 -11.89 13.99 -16.03
N LYS A 462 -11.35 15.19 -15.78
CA LYS A 462 -11.70 16.40 -16.55
C LYS A 462 -11.25 16.30 -18.01
N ASN A 463 -10.06 15.78 -18.27
CA ASN A 463 -9.53 15.63 -19.62
C ASN A 463 -10.40 14.70 -20.48
N HIS A 464 -10.81 13.56 -19.93
CA HIS A 464 -11.59 12.56 -20.66
C HIS A 464 -13.10 12.83 -20.67
N CYS A 465 -13.65 13.34 -19.57
CA CYS A 465 -15.08 13.49 -19.39
C CYS A 465 -15.59 14.93 -19.49
N GLY A 466 -14.73 15.95 -19.57
CA GLY A 466 -15.15 17.36 -19.53
C GLY A 466 -16.12 17.76 -20.66
N ALA A 467 -15.99 17.12 -21.83
CA ALA A 467 -16.91 17.32 -22.97
C ALA A 467 -18.30 16.71 -22.76
N LEU A 468 -18.54 15.98 -21.65
CA LEU A 468 -19.85 15.41 -21.34
C LEU A 468 -20.84 16.46 -20.85
N LYS A 469 -20.43 17.62 -20.33
CA LYS A 469 -21.39 18.65 -19.88
C LYS A 469 -22.23 19.12 -21.09
N PRO A 470 -23.58 19.10 -21.05
CA PRO A 470 -24.48 18.87 -19.91
C PRO A 470 -25.24 17.51 -19.91
N GLN A 471 -24.67 16.46 -20.49
CA GLN A 471 -25.30 15.13 -20.59
C GLN A 471 -25.55 14.50 -19.21
N PRO A 472 -26.63 13.71 -19.01
CA PRO A 472 -26.94 13.05 -17.74
C PRO A 472 -25.78 12.21 -17.17
N LEU A 473 -25.02 11.56 -18.05
CA LEU A 473 -23.87 10.74 -17.67
C LEU A 473 -22.78 11.53 -16.91
N TRP A 474 -22.62 12.82 -17.21
CA TRP A 474 -21.70 13.68 -16.46
C TRP A 474 -22.10 13.75 -14.99
N THR A 475 -23.39 13.88 -14.71
CA THR A 475 -23.93 13.92 -13.34
C THR A 475 -23.78 12.57 -12.65
N GLU A 476 -24.09 11.47 -13.34
CA GLU A 476 -23.92 10.11 -12.80
C GLU A 476 -22.45 9.82 -12.40
N TYR A 477 -21.48 10.24 -13.22
CA TYR A 477 -20.06 10.10 -12.91
C TYR A 477 -19.64 10.89 -11.68
N HIS A 478 -20.06 12.15 -11.55
CA HIS A 478 -19.74 12.95 -10.36
C HIS A 478 -20.28 12.31 -9.09
N ILE A 479 -21.53 11.86 -9.10
CA ILE A 479 -22.15 11.17 -7.96
C ILE A 479 -21.37 9.90 -7.62
N THR A 480 -21.03 9.11 -8.63
CA THR A 480 -20.29 7.85 -8.48
C THR A 480 -18.94 8.09 -7.80
N TYR A 481 -18.19 9.11 -8.22
CA TYR A 481 -16.89 9.41 -7.64
C TYR A 481 -17.01 10.05 -6.26
N ILE A 482 -18.01 10.90 -6.00
CA ILE A 482 -18.30 11.38 -4.64
C ILE A 482 -18.51 10.18 -3.69
N ASN A 483 -19.35 9.22 -4.09
CA ASN A 483 -19.63 8.03 -3.29
C ASN A 483 -18.38 7.17 -3.06
N SER A 484 -17.61 6.93 -4.12
CA SER A 484 -16.45 6.04 -4.08
C SER A 484 -15.30 6.64 -3.26
N PHE A 485 -15.03 7.94 -3.40
CA PHE A 485 -14.02 8.62 -2.59
C PHE A 485 -14.46 8.79 -1.13
N THR A 486 -15.77 8.93 -0.85
CA THR A 486 -16.32 8.89 0.52
C THR A 486 -16.08 7.53 1.16
N ALA A 487 -16.37 6.43 0.45
CA ALA A 487 -16.11 5.08 0.94
C ALA A 487 -14.61 4.82 1.15
N LEU A 488 -13.77 5.28 0.21
CA LEU A 488 -12.32 5.18 0.33
C LEU A 488 -11.78 5.89 1.58
N GLN A 489 -12.34 7.06 1.93
CA GLN A 489 -11.97 7.75 3.16
C GLN A 489 -12.24 6.87 4.39
N GLY A 490 -13.43 6.26 4.48
CA GLY A 490 -13.78 5.35 5.58
C GLY A 490 -12.87 4.13 5.65
N HIS A 491 -12.49 3.55 4.52
CA HIS A 491 -11.55 2.42 4.47
C HIS A 491 -10.14 2.74 4.99
N MET A 492 -9.72 4.01 4.96
CA MET A 492 -8.40 4.43 5.43
C MET A 492 -8.40 4.85 6.91
N GLU A 493 -9.56 4.98 7.55
CA GLU A 493 -9.68 5.29 8.98
C GLU A 493 -9.07 4.19 9.86
N ASP A 494 -9.02 2.95 9.36
CA ASP A 494 -8.37 1.80 10.01
C ASP A 494 -6.88 2.06 10.32
N TYR A 495 -6.23 3.01 9.63
CA TYR A 495 -4.81 3.33 9.79
C TYR A 495 -4.55 4.62 10.59
N GLN A 496 -5.61 5.23 11.14
CA GLN A 496 -5.52 6.51 11.85
C GLN A 496 -4.65 6.44 13.11
N LEU A 497 -4.59 5.28 13.78
CA LEU A 497 -3.80 5.09 14.98
C LEU A 497 -2.30 4.97 14.67
N GLU A 498 -1.95 4.27 13.60
CA GLU A 498 -0.57 4.02 13.19
C GLU A 498 0.08 5.22 12.48
N CYS A 499 -0.69 5.96 11.67
CA CYS A 499 -0.20 7.07 10.85
C CYS A 499 -1.19 8.26 10.85
N PRO A 500 -1.35 8.99 11.97
CA PRO A 500 -2.38 10.01 12.11
C PRO A 500 -2.18 11.22 11.18
N GLN A 501 -0.94 11.65 10.97
CA GLN A 501 -0.64 12.80 10.12
C GLN A 501 -0.93 12.48 8.65
N GLU A 502 -0.40 11.37 8.13
CA GLU A 502 -0.60 10.99 6.73
C GLU A 502 -2.06 10.69 6.41
N THR A 503 -2.78 10.05 7.35
CA THR A 503 -4.22 9.79 7.19
C THR A 503 -5.01 11.08 7.13
N GLU A 504 -4.69 12.06 7.98
CA GLU A 504 -5.33 13.38 7.96
C GLU A 504 -5.05 14.16 6.68
N GLU A 505 -3.81 14.13 6.20
CA GLU A 505 -3.42 14.78 4.95
C GLU A 505 -4.13 14.16 3.73
N PHE A 506 -4.23 12.83 3.68
CA PHE A 506 -5.01 12.13 2.68
C PHE A 506 -6.50 12.51 2.75
N ARG A 507 -7.08 12.47 3.95
CA ARG A 507 -8.48 12.84 4.21
C ARG A 507 -8.80 14.24 3.70
N LYS A 508 -7.92 15.21 3.94
CA LYS A 508 -8.08 16.58 3.43
C LYS A 508 -8.13 16.62 1.91
N GLU A 509 -7.21 15.95 1.22
CA GLU A 509 -7.18 15.94 -0.26
C GLU A 509 -8.41 15.27 -0.87
N VAL A 510 -8.90 14.18 -0.27
CA VAL A 510 -10.17 13.56 -0.66
C VAL A 510 -11.36 14.50 -0.44
N LYS A 511 -11.43 15.15 0.73
CA LYS A 511 -12.49 16.13 1.01
C LYS A 511 -12.48 17.28 0.00
N TRP A 512 -11.31 17.78 -0.37
CA TRP A 512 -11.17 18.81 -1.40
C TRP A 512 -11.69 18.35 -2.77
N LEU A 513 -11.39 17.10 -3.17
CA LEU A 513 -11.93 16.53 -4.40
C LEU A 513 -13.47 16.44 -4.35
N ILE A 514 -14.03 15.92 -3.25
CA ILE A 514 -15.49 15.79 -3.08
C ILE A 514 -16.18 17.16 -3.16
N VAL A 515 -15.62 18.18 -2.52
CA VAL A 515 -16.13 19.56 -2.60
C VAL A 515 -16.11 20.07 -4.04
N ARG A 516 -15.03 19.85 -4.80
CA ARG A 516 -14.94 20.27 -6.21
C ARG A 516 -15.94 19.53 -7.10
N LEU A 517 -16.08 18.21 -6.92
CA LEU A 517 -17.08 17.43 -7.66
C LEU A 517 -18.51 17.90 -7.35
N SER A 518 -18.81 18.14 -6.07
CA SER A 518 -20.12 18.65 -5.62
C SER A 518 -20.40 20.03 -6.20
N GLN A 519 -19.41 20.94 -6.19
CA GLN A 519 -19.55 22.28 -6.74
C GLN A 519 -19.92 22.26 -8.24
N ASN A 520 -19.32 21.36 -9.02
CA ASN A 520 -19.68 21.22 -10.44
C ASN A 520 -21.14 20.81 -10.63
N LEU A 521 -21.66 19.91 -9.79
CA LEU A 521 -23.07 19.52 -9.80
C LEU A 521 -23.99 20.66 -9.37
N GLU A 522 -23.58 21.43 -8.35
CA GLU A 522 -24.35 22.60 -7.91
C GLU A 522 -24.43 23.66 -8.99
N ASP A 523 -23.31 23.97 -9.64
CA ASP A 523 -23.26 25.01 -10.67
C ASP A 523 -24.09 24.59 -11.88
N GLN A 524 -24.03 23.32 -12.28
CA GLN A 524 -24.91 22.78 -13.32
C GLN A 524 -26.40 22.94 -12.95
N TYR A 525 -26.79 22.54 -11.74
CA TYR A 525 -28.19 22.68 -11.30
C TYR A 525 -28.62 24.15 -11.28
N LYS A 526 -27.79 25.05 -10.71
CA LYS A 526 -28.06 26.49 -10.65
C LYS A 526 -28.22 27.08 -12.04
N GLU A 527 -27.36 26.73 -12.99
CA GLU A 527 -27.46 27.14 -14.40
C GLU A 527 -28.78 26.67 -15.01
N ASP A 528 -29.18 25.42 -14.78
CA ASP A 528 -30.40 24.82 -15.32
C ASP A 528 -31.68 25.47 -14.79
N VAL A 529 -31.73 25.82 -13.49
CA VAL A 529 -32.95 26.38 -12.86
C VAL A 529 -33.06 27.90 -12.98
N THR A 530 -31.94 28.59 -13.18
CA THR A 530 -31.88 30.06 -13.33
C THR A 530 -32.90 30.65 -14.30
N PRO A 531 -33.08 30.15 -15.54
CA PRO A 531 -34.04 30.75 -16.49
C PRO A 531 -35.49 30.69 -16.00
N PHE A 532 -35.86 29.61 -15.31
CA PHE A 532 -37.20 29.43 -14.76
C PHE A 532 -37.41 30.32 -13.53
N LEU A 533 -36.44 30.34 -12.61
CA LEU A 533 -36.49 31.17 -11.40
C LEU A 533 -36.60 32.67 -11.72
N ARG A 534 -35.88 33.15 -12.75
CA ARG A 534 -35.96 34.56 -13.19
C ARG A 534 -37.34 34.99 -13.71
N ARG A 535 -38.20 34.04 -14.09
CA ARG A 535 -39.54 34.30 -14.63
C ARG A 535 -40.64 34.22 -13.57
N MET A 536 -40.31 33.79 -12.35
CA MET A 536 -41.23 33.79 -11.21
C MET A 536 -41.67 35.20 -10.82
N MET A 537 -42.85 35.32 -10.22
CA MET A 537 -43.42 36.60 -9.76
C MET A 537 -43.61 37.64 -10.89
N THR A 538 -43.71 37.20 -12.15
CA THR A 538 -44.02 38.07 -13.30
C THR A 538 -45.51 38.01 -13.67
N ARG A 539 -45.95 38.92 -14.55
CA ARG A 539 -47.32 38.89 -15.08
C ARG A 539 -47.64 37.57 -15.80
N LYS A 540 -46.67 37.00 -16.54
CA LYS A 540 -46.83 35.73 -17.27
C LYS A 540 -46.92 34.55 -16.31
N TRP A 541 -46.09 34.53 -15.27
CA TRP A 541 -46.13 33.52 -14.22
C TRP A 541 -47.51 33.44 -13.55
N LEU A 542 -48.21 34.55 -13.30
CA LEU A 542 -49.54 34.50 -12.67
C LEU A 542 -50.61 33.73 -13.48
N THR A 543 -50.38 33.55 -14.79
CA THR A 543 -51.31 32.86 -15.71
C THR A 543 -50.76 31.56 -16.29
N ASN A 544 -49.47 31.26 -16.10
CA ASN A 544 -48.81 30.09 -16.68
C ASN A 544 -48.09 29.27 -15.59
N GLU A 545 -48.17 27.95 -15.67
CA GLU A 545 -47.46 27.02 -14.77
C GLU A 545 -46.17 26.44 -15.38
N GLU A 546 -45.91 26.66 -16.67
CA GLU A 546 -44.82 25.99 -17.40
C GLU A 546 -43.44 26.23 -16.78
N ASP A 547 -43.08 27.48 -16.46
CA ASP A 547 -41.78 27.78 -15.85
C ASP A 547 -41.63 27.09 -14.48
N PHE A 548 -42.71 26.96 -13.71
CA PHE A 548 -42.67 26.29 -12.40
C PHE A 548 -42.63 24.78 -12.52
N LYS A 549 -43.38 24.18 -13.45
CA LYS A 549 -43.29 22.76 -13.75
C LYS A 549 -41.88 22.35 -14.17
N ASN A 550 -41.22 23.17 -14.98
CA ASN A 550 -39.83 22.91 -15.37
C ASN A 550 -38.85 23.04 -14.19
N LEU A 551 -39.04 24.02 -13.31
CA LEU A 551 -38.29 24.11 -12.05
C LEU A 551 -38.51 22.85 -11.19
N HIS A 552 -39.77 22.49 -10.92
CA HIS A 552 -40.15 21.32 -10.15
C HIS A 552 -39.53 20.04 -10.71
N ASN A 553 -39.68 19.78 -12.02
CA ASN A 553 -39.09 18.60 -12.67
C ASN A 553 -37.56 18.55 -12.52
N ARG A 554 -36.87 19.70 -12.53
CA ARG A 554 -35.43 19.74 -12.32
C ARG A 554 -35.05 19.48 -10.86
N THR A 555 -35.86 19.97 -9.91
CA THR A 555 -35.70 19.70 -8.48
C THR A 555 -36.05 18.25 -8.12
N GLU A 556 -37.03 17.65 -8.78
CA GLU A 556 -37.36 16.22 -8.64
C GLU A 556 -36.21 15.34 -9.14
N LEU A 557 -35.62 15.68 -10.30
CA LEU A 557 -34.41 14.99 -10.79
C LEU A 557 -33.23 15.15 -9.80
N LEU A 558 -33.10 16.31 -9.15
CA LEU A 558 -32.13 16.51 -8.09
C LEU A 558 -32.41 15.58 -6.89
N SER A 559 -33.67 15.42 -6.48
CA SER A 559 -34.05 14.47 -5.41
C SER A 559 -33.61 13.04 -5.75
N GLN A 560 -33.87 12.60 -6.99
CA GLN A 560 -33.41 11.29 -7.48
C GLN A 560 -31.89 11.12 -7.45
N HIS A 561 -31.13 12.19 -7.75
CA HIS A 561 -29.68 12.19 -7.63
C HIS A 561 -29.20 12.12 -6.17
N CYS A 562 -29.82 12.87 -5.27
CA CYS A 562 -29.52 12.83 -3.83
C CYS A 562 -29.79 11.44 -3.24
N ALA A 563 -30.86 10.76 -3.69
CA ALA A 563 -31.20 9.40 -3.24
C ALA A 563 -30.12 8.36 -3.55
N VAL A 564 -29.28 8.60 -4.57
CA VAL A 564 -28.17 7.72 -4.95
C VAL A 564 -26.79 8.22 -4.49
N MET A 565 -26.74 9.29 -3.69
CA MET A 565 -25.52 9.81 -3.05
C MET A 565 -25.37 9.29 -1.60
N ARG A 566 -24.14 9.09 -1.15
CA ARG A 566 -23.84 8.67 0.23
C ARG A 566 -23.86 9.86 1.23
N PRO A 567 -24.37 9.66 2.46
CA PRO A 567 -24.21 10.64 3.55
C PRO A 567 -22.73 10.85 3.94
N PRO A 568 -22.36 12.02 4.49
CA PRO A 568 -23.19 13.21 4.78
C PRO A 568 -23.37 14.15 3.57
N TYR A 569 -22.66 13.92 2.48
CA TYR A 569 -22.58 14.86 1.36
C TYR A 569 -23.92 15.07 0.65
N ALA A 570 -24.80 14.06 0.61
CA ALA A 570 -26.16 14.19 0.06
C ALA A 570 -26.96 15.28 0.78
N GLN A 571 -27.00 15.27 2.12
CA GLN A 571 -27.72 16.25 2.92
C GLN A 571 -27.11 17.65 2.79
N GLU A 572 -25.78 17.78 2.87
CA GLU A 572 -25.12 19.08 2.71
C GLU A 572 -25.36 19.68 1.33
N PHE A 573 -25.32 18.86 0.28
CA PHE A 573 -25.58 19.25 -1.09
C PHE A 573 -27.04 19.71 -1.29
N ALA A 574 -28.00 18.91 -0.83
CA ALA A 574 -29.43 19.28 -0.86
C ALA A 574 -29.71 20.56 -0.08
N SER A 575 -29.05 20.74 1.07
CA SER A 575 -29.16 21.91 1.94
C SER A 575 -28.72 23.21 1.26
N ARG A 576 -27.56 23.19 0.58
CA ARG A 576 -27.06 24.35 -0.18
C ARG A 576 -27.97 24.72 -1.35
N LEU A 577 -28.51 23.72 -2.03
CA LEU A 577 -29.43 23.94 -3.15
C LEU A 577 -30.83 24.37 -2.69
N HIS A 578 -31.31 23.88 -1.54
CA HIS A 578 -32.53 24.35 -0.89
C HIS A 578 -32.44 25.86 -0.64
N TYR A 579 -31.37 26.31 0.04
CA TYR A 579 -31.14 27.73 0.28
C TYR A 579 -31.10 28.55 -1.02
N HIS A 580 -30.42 28.05 -2.06
CA HIS A 580 -30.35 28.74 -3.35
C HIS A 580 -31.72 28.90 -4.01
N VAL A 581 -32.50 27.82 -4.13
CA VAL A 581 -33.82 27.84 -4.77
C VAL A 581 -34.74 28.81 -4.03
N VAL A 582 -34.78 28.74 -2.70
CA VAL A 582 -35.59 29.64 -1.87
C VAL A 582 -35.18 31.09 -2.06
N LYS A 583 -33.87 31.36 -2.00
CA LYS A 583 -33.34 32.71 -2.16
C LYS A 583 -33.70 33.32 -3.52
N GLU A 584 -33.55 32.57 -4.61
CA GLU A 584 -33.85 33.05 -5.95
C GLU A 584 -35.35 33.16 -6.24
N TYR A 585 -36.16 32.23 -5.72
CA TYR A 585 -37.61 32.25 -5.87
C TYR A 585 -38.22 33.46 -5.13
N ILE A 586 -37.92 33.60 -3.84
CA ILE A 586 -38.39 34.73 -3.00
C ILE A 586 -37.75 36.04 -3.45
N GLY A 587 -36.49 35.99 -3.89
CA GLY A 587 -35.77 37.14 -4.44
C GLY A 587 -36.48 37.80 -5.62
N GLN A 588 -37.32 37.08 -6.38
CA GLN A 588 -38.10 37.72 -7.46
C GLN A 588 -39.14 38.72 -6.93
N LEU A 589 -39.66 38.54 -5.71
CA LEU A 589 -40.54 39.53 -5.07
C LEU A 589 -39.81 40.85 -4.81
N MET A 590 -38.49 40.79 -4.62
CA MET A 590 -37.65 41.96 -4.31
C MET A 590 -37.33 42.83 -5.54
N LYS A 591 -37.58 42.32 -6.76
CA LYS A 591 -37.21 42.97 -8.02
C LYS A 591 -38.25 43.94 -8.56
N ASN A 592 -39.45 44.01 -7.96
CA ASN A 592 -40.55 44.87 -8.39
C ASN A 592 -40.98 44.67 -9.87
N ASN A 593 -40.84 43.46 -10.41
CA ASN A 593 -41.16 43.15 -11.81
C ASN A 593 -42.67 43.18 -12.13
N TYR A 594 -43.53 42.99 -11.12
CA TYR A 594 -44.98 42.97 -11.30
C TYR A 594 -45.70 43.46 -10.03
N SER A 595 -46.91 43.99 -10.21
CA SER A 595 -47.77 44.45 -9.12
C SER A 595 -49.18 43.87 -9.27
N CYS A 596 -49.56 43.01 -8.34
CA CYS A 596 -50.81 42.25 -8.27
C CYS A 596 -51.96 43.10 -7.71
N LYS A 597 -52.32 44.18 -8.40
CA LYS A 597 -53.43 45.05 -7.98
C LYS A 597 -54.79 44.31 -8.00
N ASN A 598 -55.69 44.71 -7.10
CA ASN A 598 -57.04 44.15 -6.93
C ASN A 598 -56.97 42.65 -6.59
N ARG A 599 -58.01 41.87 -6.92
CA ARG A 599 -58.11 40.41 -6.62
C ARG A 599 -56.94 39.54 -7.13
N LYS A 600 -55.99 40.09 -7.89
CA LYS A 600 -54.79 39.39 -8.35
C LYS A 600 -53.84 39.03 -7.19
N HIS A 601 -53.80 39.82 -6.10
CA HIS A 601 -52.96 39.48 -4.95
C HIS A 601 -53.44 38.19 -4.27
N GLU A 602 -54.74 37.94 -4.21
CA GLU A 602 -55.30 36.69 -3.66
C GLU A 602 -54.83 35.49 -4.51
N LYS A 603 -55.00 35.58 -5.83
CA LYS A 603 -54.52 34.54 -6.75
C LYS A 603 -53.01 34.31 -6.64
N ALA A 604 -52.23 35.39 -6.55
CA ALA A 604 -50.78 35.30 -6.44
C ALA A 604 -50.36 34.62 -5.12
N ALA A 605 -50.98 34.97 -3.99
CA ALA A 605 -50.67 34.37 -2.70
C ALA A 605 -51.02 32.87 -2.65
N THR A 606 -52.20 32.48 -3.14
CA THR A 606 -52.57 31.05 -3.22
C THR A 606 -51.59 30.28 -4.11
N LYS A 607 -51.16 30.89 -5.22
CA LYS A 607 -50.19 30.28 -6.13
C LYS A 607 -48.79 30.14 -5.50
N ILE A 608 -48.32 31.16 -4.77
CA ILE A 608 -47.05 31.09 -4.03
C ILE A 608 -47.10 29.93 -3.03
N ARG A 609 -48.17 29.84 -2.24
CA ARG A 609 -48.32 28.76 -1.26
C ARG A 609 -48.27 27.37 -1.91
N ALA A 610 -49.08 27.12 -2.93
CA ALA A 610 -49.09 25.83 -3.61
C ALA A 610 -47.72 25.45 -4.20
N GLN A 611 -47.07 26.40 -4.90
CA GLN A 611 -45.73 26.18 -5.45
C GLN A 611 -44.66 26.00 -4.38
N TRP A 612 -44.85 26.63 -3.23
CA TRP A 612 -43.95 26.53 -2.10
C TRP A 612 -44.05 25.17 -1.42
N ASP A 613 -45.28 24.67 -1.21
CA ASP A 613 -45.53 23.34 -0.63
C ASP A 613 -44.87 22.24 -1.49
N GLU A 614 -45.03 22.30 -2.82
CA GLU A 614 -44.38 21.35 -3.73
C GLU A 614 -42.83 21.38 -3.64
N LEU A 615 -42.22 22.56 -3.56
CA LEU A 615 -40.76 22.66 -3.41
C LEU A 615 -40.28 22.21 -2.03
N LYS A 616 -41.04 22.55 -0.99
CA LYS A 616 -40.77 22.16 0.40
C LYS A 616 -40.75 20.63 0.51
N ASP A 617 -41.77 19.95 0.00
CA ASP A 617 -41.89 18.50 0.07
C ASP A 617 -40.67 17.80 -0.58
N LEU A 618 -40.18 18.30 -1.72
CA LEU A 618 -38.98 17.78 -2.38
C LEU A 618 -37.71 17.97 -1.53
N PHE A 619 -37.53 19.12 -0.88
CA PHE A 619 -36.36 19.36 -0.04
C PHE A 619 -36.43 18.66 1.33
N GLU A 620 -37.63 18.39 1.83
CA GLU A 620 -37.88 17.50 2.97
C GLU A 620 -37.52 16.04 2.62
N GLU A 621 -37.92 15.54 1.44
CA GLU A 621 -37.55 14.20 0.96
C GLU A 621 -36.02 14.03 0.84
N MET A 622 -35.32 15.08 0.39
CA MET A 622 -33.86 15.10 0.32
C MET A 622 -33.16 15.24 1.69
N ASN A 623 -33.91 15.29 2.81
CA ASN A 623 -33.40 15.50 4.17
C ASN A 623 -32.58 16.79 4.32
N SER A 624 -33.02 17.89 3.68
CA SER A 624 -32.35 19.19 3.82
C SER A 624 -32.31 19.65 5.28
N SER A 625 -31.15 20.13 5.75
CA SER A 625 -30.99 20.65 7.11
C SER A 625 -31.57 22.05 7.32
N HIS A 626 -32.18 22.63 6.28
CA HIS A 626 -32.66 24.02 6.28
C HIS A 626 -34.20 24.11 6.46
N GLU A 627 -34.74 23.35 7.42
CA GLU A 627 -36.18 23.36 7.73
C GLU A 627 -36.72 24.75 8.13
N TRP A 628 -35.85 25.60 8.69
CA TRP A 628 -36.18 26.99 9.02
C TRP A 628 -36.60 27.84 7.81
N LEU A 629 -36.30 27.39 6.57
CA LEU A 629 -36.76 28.05 5.36
C LEU A 629 -38.25 27.80 5.09
N HIS A 630 -38.84 26.72 5.61
CA HIS A 630 -40.19 26.27 5.24
C HIS A 630 -41.28 27.31 5.50
N HIS A 631 -41.11 28.20 6.49
CA HIS A 631 -42.11 29.20 6.85
C HIS A 631 -42.20 30.39 5.89
N VAL A 632 -41.16 30.69 5.10
CA VAL A 632 -41.10 31.95 4.33
C VAL A 632 -42.21 32.06 3.28
N GLY A 633 -42.56 30.94 2.62
CA GLY A 633 -43.63 30.91 1.64
C GLY A 633 -44.99 31.24 2.26
N ASP A 634 -45.27 30.67 3.42
CA ASP A 634 -46.52 30.91 4.17
C ASP A 634 -46.59 32.31 4.75
N ASP A 635 -45.53 32.77 5.41
CA ASP A 635 -45.45 34.09 6.03
C ASP A 635 -45.67 35.20 5.00
N LEU A 636 -45.02 35.10 3.83
CA LEU A 636 -45.19 36.06 2.75
C LEU A 636 -46.56 35.94 2.07
N SER A 637 -47.08 34.72 1.88
CA SER A 637 -48.42 34.51 1.31
C SER A 637 -49.50 35.07 2.23
N ASN A 638 -49.35 34.92 3.54
CA ASN A 638 -50.24 35.48 4.56
C ASN A 638 -50.28 37.01 4.52
N ILE A 639 -49.17 37.68 4.19
CA ILE A 639 -49.14 39.13 3.97
C ILE A 639 -49.84 39.53 2.66
N ILE A 640 -49.59 38.78 1.58
CA ILE A 640 -50.06 39.12 0.23
C ILE A 640 -51.57 38.87 0.07
N ILE A 641 -52.11 37.82 0.70
CA ILE A 641 -53.51 37.40 0.53
C ILE A 641 -54.53 38.36 1.17
N GLN A 642 -54.12 39.17 2.16
CA GLN A 642 -55.04 39.98 2.96
C GLN A 642 -55.91 40.92 2.11
N LYS A 643 -57.22 40.68 2.19
CA LYS A 643 -58.26 41.49 1.52
C LYS A 643 -58.30 42.90 2.10
N ASN A 644 -58.37 42.98 3.43
CA ASN A 644 -58.30 44.25 4.14
C ASN A 644 -56.83 44.68 4.29
N LYS A 645 -56.56 45.95 4.03
CA LYS A 645 -55.19 46.51 4.13
C LYS A 645 -54.73 46.67 5.57
N ALA A 646 -55.67 46.82 6.52
CA ALA A 646 -55.34 47.01 7.93
C ALA A 646 -54.74 45.73 8.56
N ASP A 647 -55.30 44.57 8.22
CA ASP A 647 -55.00 43.24 8.78
C ASP A 647 -53.59 42.71 8.39
N ILE A 648 -52.93 43.36 7.42
CA ILE A 648 -51.54 43.03 7.03
C ILE A 648 -50.58 43.14 8.23
N LYS A 649 -50.83 44.10 9.13
CA LYS A 649 -49.97 44.35 10.30
C LYS A 649 -49.86 43.17 11.24
N ASP A 650 -50.92 42.36 11.31
CA ASP A 650 -51.04 41.25 12.24
C ASP A 650 -50.20 40.04 11.78
N HIS A 651 -49.86 39.98 10.49
CA HIS A 651 -49.08 38.92 9.88
C HIS A 651 -47.57 39.24 9.79
N LEU A 652 -47.14 40.41 10.26
CA LEU A 652 -45.72 40.79 10.25
C LEU A 652 -44.91 40.14 11.38
N GLN A 653 -45.56 39.77 12.49
CA GLN A 653 -44.85 39.27 13.66
C GLN A 653 -44.18 37.90 13.41
N PRO A 654 -44.89 36.87 12.88
CA PRO A 654 -44.26 35.58 12.58
C PRO A 654 -43.07 35.71 11.62
N LEU A 655 -43.22 36.50 10.56
CA LEU A 655 -42.16 36.72 9.57
C LEU A 655 -40.89 37.33 10.19
N VAL A 656 -41.05 38.27 11.14
CA VAL A 656 -39.90 38.93 11.80
C VAL A 656 -39.25 38.01 12.82
N GLU A 657 -40.03 37.15 13.50
CA GLU A 657 -39.54 36.14 14.43
C GLU A 657 -38.74 35.05 13.69
N HIS A 658 -39.28 34.51 12.59
CA HIS A 658 -38.59 33.50 11.78
C HIS A 658 -37.39 34.07 11.00
N TYR A 659 -37.48 35.32 10.52
CA TYR A 659 -36.45 35.96 9.68
C TYR A 659 -36.06 37.35 10.20
N PRO A 660 -35.16 37.42 11.21
CA PRO A 660 -34.72 38.70 11.81
C PRO A 660 -34.04 39.66 10.83
N ASP A 661 -33.45 39.13 9.75
CA ASP A 661 -32.81 39.90 8.68
C ASP A 661 -33.81 40.50 7.67
N PHE A 662 -35.11 40.20 7.81
CA PHE A 662 -36.18 40.87 7.08
C PHE A 662 -36.24 42.36 7.44
N SER A 663 -36.30 43.24 6.45
CA SER A 663 -36.04 44.67 6.64
C SER A 663 -37.10 45.52 5.96
N LYS A 664 -37.10 46.82 6.27
CA LYS A 664 -38.05 47.77 5.68
C LYS A 664 -38.03 47.74 4.15
N LYS A 665 -36.84 47.63 3.53
CA LYS A 665 -36.72 47.52 2.05
C LYS A 665 -37.41 46.26 1.51
N HIS A 666 -37.28 45.12 2.21
CA HIS A 666 -37.92 43.87 1.83
C HIS A 666 -39.46 43.99 1.91
N LEU A 667 -39.97 44.56 3.00
CA LEU A 667 -41.40 44.81 3.16
C LEU A 667 -41.97 45.74 2.09
N VAL A 668 -41.25 46.81 1.74
CA VAL A 668 -41.68 47.72 0.67
C VAL A 668 -41.83 46.98 -0.66
N ALA A 669 -40.92 46.08 -1.00
CA ALA A 669 -41.01 45.28 -2.23
C ALA A 669 -42.18 44.29 -2.20
N VAL A 670 -42.39 43.60 -1.08
CA VAL A 670 -43.56 42.70 -0.89
C VAL A 670 -44.87 43.47 -1.02
N LEU A 671 -44.97 44.66 -0.42
CA LEU A 671 -46.15 45.52 -0.53
C LEU A 671 -46.35 46.06 -1.96
N TYR A 672 -45.26 46.38 -2.67
CA TYR A 672 -45.31 46.74 -4.09
C TYR A 672 -45.88 45.60 -4.94
N PHE A 673 -45.38 44.38 -4.76
CA PHE A 673 -45.89 43.19 -5.44
C PHE A 673 -47.37 42.95 -5.11
N ARG A 674 -47.79 43.15 -3.86
CA ARG A 674 -49.18 43.09 -3.42
C ARG A 674 -50.07 44.21 -4.01
N GLY A 675 -49.49 45.27 -4.57
CA GLY A 675 -50.22 46.41 -5.14
C GLY A 675 -50.55 47.53 -4.14
N LEU A 676 -49.85 47.59 -3.00
CA LEU A 676 -49.96 48.65 -2.01
C LEU A 676 -48.66 49.47 -1.93
N THR A 677 -48.63 50.62 -2.60
CA THR A 677 -47.43 51.47 -2.66
C THR A 677 -47.50 52.73 -1.79
N ARG A 678 -48.70 53.18 -1.41
CA ARG A 678 -48.93 54.44 -0.68
C ARG A 678 -50.26 54.42 0.10
N GLY A 679 -50.41 55.37 1.04
CA GLY A 679 -51.62 55.59 1.83
C GLY A 679 -51.43 55.42 3.34
N ARG A 680 -52.48 55.70 4.12
CA ARG A 680 -52.45 55.60 5.60
C ARG A 680 -52.07 54.21 6.09
N GLU A 681 -52.72 53.18 5.56
CA GLU A 681 -52.43 51.78 5.95
C GLU A 681 -51.00 51.37 5.60
N TYR A 682 -50.49 51.79 4.45
CA TYR A 682 -49.10 51.56 4.06
C TYR A 682 -48.11 52.10 5.11
N GLN A 683 -48.30 53.34 5.57
CA GLN A 683 -47.45 53.93 6.62
C GLN A 683 -47.59 53.22 7.97
N LEU A 684 -48.81 52.81 8.33
CA LEU A 684 -49.04 52.08 9.57
C LEU A 684 -48.39 50.68 9.55
N ILE A 685 -48.38 49.99 8.40
CA ILE A 685 -47.70 48.70 8.22
C ILE A 685 -46.18 48.86 8.39
N LEU A 686 -45.58 49.88 7.77
CA LEU A 686 -44.15 50.16 7.94
C LEU A 686 -43.78 50.55 9.38
N ARG A 687 -44.66 51.30 10.06
CA ARG A 687 -44.49 51.63 11.48
C ARG A 687 -44.53 50.37 12.34
N ARG A 688 -45.50 49.48 12.12
CA ARG A 688 -45.60 48.20 12.83
C ARG A 688 -44.35 47.36 12.68
N LEU A 689 -43.80 47.24 11.47
CA LEU A 689 -42.51 46.56 11.27
C LEU A 689 -41.41 47.20 12.13
N SER A 690 -41.32 48.53 12.13
CA SER A 690 -40.31 49.26 12.90
C SER A 690 -40.45 49.05 14.41
N GLU A 691 -41.69 48.95 14.91
CA GLU A 691 -41.97 48.60 16.31
C GLU A 691 -41.54 47.17 16.63
N LEU A 692 -41.86 46.20 15.76
CA LEU A 692 -41.45 44.81 15.93
C LEU A 692 -39.93 44.66 15.95
N LYS A 693 -39.21 45.31 15.02
CA LYS A 693 -37.74 45.29 15.00
C LYS A 693 -37.12 45.94 16.24
N LYS A 694 -37.75 46.98 16.81
CA LYS A 694 -37.29 47.60 18.06
C LYS A 694 -37.50 46.68 19.27
N LYS A 695 -38.60 45.93 19.31
CA LYS A 695 -38.89 44.96 20.38
C LYS A 695 -37.98 43.74 20.34
N GLN A 696 -37.61 43.29 19.15
CA GLN A 696 -36.71 42.15 18.95
C GLN A 696 -35.24 42.47 19.30
N GLY A 697 -34.86 43.75 19.41
CA GLY A 697 -33.49 44.23 19.60
C GLY A 697 -32.80 43.87 20.93
N ASN A 698 -33.33 42.95 21.74
CA ASN A 698 -32.76 42.52 23.01
C ASN A 698 -32.88 41.01 23.30
N ASP A 699 -33.45 40.19 22.42
CA ASP A 699 -33.61 38.74 22.67
C ASP A 699 -32.80 37.90 21.68
N VAL A 700 -32.22 36.81 22.19
CA VAL A 700 -31.22 35.97 21.51
C VAL A 700 -31.88 35.20 20.35
N CYS A 701 -31.92 35.80 19.16
CA CYS A 701 -32.25 35.09 17.93
C CYS A 701 -30.97 34.49 17.35
N ASP A 702 -31.04 33.22 16.95
CA ASP A 702 -29.95 32.46 16.33
C ASP A 702 -29.37 33.24 15.14
N ARG A 703 -28.17 33.81 15.33
CA ARG A 703 -27.52 34.74 14.38
C ARG A 703 -27.13 34.07 13.05
N ASN A 704 -27.44 32.79 12.88
CA ASN A 704 -27.04 31.96 11.76
C ASN A 704 -28.09 31.88 10.63
N HIS A 705 -29.34 32.33 10.85
CA HIS A 705 -30.40 32.29 9.83
C HIS A 705 -30.47 33.59 9.03
N VAL A 706 -29.81 33.59 7.87
CA VAL A 706 -29.68 34.77 7.01
C VAL A 706 -30.22 34.47 5.62
N LEU A 707 -31.43 34.95 5.31
CA LEU A 707 -32.10 34.76 4.02
C LEU A 707 -32.20 36.07 3.23
N PHE A 708 -32.85 37.08 3.80
CA PHE A 708 -33.21 38.30 3.10
C PHE A 708 -32.04 39.27 2.93
N SER A 709 -31.06 39.29 3.82
CA SER A 709 -29.92 40.22 3.69
C SER A 709 -29.11 39.99 2.42
N GLY A 710 -29.09 38.74 1.93
CA GLY A 710 -28.43 38.34 0.68
C GLY A 710 -29.24 38.64 -0.59
N MET A 711 -30.45 39.19 -0.48
CA MET A 711 -31.31 39.53 -1.62
C MET A 711 -31.12 41.00 -2.04
N GLN A 712 -30.96 41.23 -3.34
CA GLN A 712 -30.95 42.58 -3.89
C GLN A 712 -32.40 43.09 -4.04
N VAL A 713 -32.68 44.26 -3.46
CA VAL A 713 -34.00 44.91 -3.55
C VAL A 713 -33.91 46.03 -4.57
N ALA A 714 -34.87 46.08 -5.50
CA ALA A 714 -34.98 47.17 -6.46
C ALA A 714 -35.19 48.50 -5.73
N VAL A 715 -34.33 49.48 -6.02
CA VAL A 715 -34.46 50.85 -5.49
C VAL A 715 -35.62 51.51 -6.22
N ASN A 716 -36.78 51.60 -5.58
CA ASN A 716 -37.84 52.48 -6.07
C ASN A 716 -37.40 53.92 -5.80
N THR A 717 -37.11 54.66 -6.87
CA THR A 717 -36.70 56.08 -6.88
C THR A 717 -37.77 57.08 -6.43
N ASP A 718 -38.88 56.62 -5.85
CA ASP A 718 -39.98 57.49 -5.39
C ASP A 718 -39.92 57.81 -3.88
N CYS A 719 -38.78 57.62 -3.23
CA CYS A 719 -38.59 57.95 -1.80
C CYS A 719 -37.80 59.25 -1.53
N PHE A 720 -37.65 60.15 -2.52
CA PHE A 720 -37.18 61.53 -2.27
C PHE A 720 -38.31 62.54 -2.47
N SER A 721 -39.25 62.57 -1.55
CA SER A 721 -40.17 63.71 -1.41
C SER A 721 -40.52 63.95 0.06
N ASN A 722 -39.49 63.99 0.91
CA ASN A 722 -39.57 64.56 2.25
C ASN A 722 -38.19 65.12 2.64
N LEU A 723 -37.83 66.26 2.05
CA LEU A 723 -36.87 67.19 2.67
C LEU A 723 -37.62 68.50 2.88
N PRO A 724 -37.61 69.09 4.09
CA PRO A 724 -38.14 70.43 4.29
C PRO A 724 -37.23 71.43 3.58
N PHE A 725 -37.85 72.38 2.87
CA PHE A 725 -37.20 73.56 2.31
C PHE A 725 -36.49 74.35 3.42
N SER A 726 -35.16 74.20 3.51
CA SER A 726 -34.28 75.18 4.15
C SER A 726 -32.83 74.84 3.80
N CYS A 727 -32.07 75.86 3.41
CA CYS A 727 -30.67 75.87 2.99
C CYS A 727 -30.41 75.74 1.47
N LEU A 728 -30.99 76.67 0.69
CA LEU A 728 -30.31 77.21 -0.48
C LEU A 728 -29.44 78.38 0.01
N ASN A 729 -28.13 78.15 0.12
CA ASN A 729 -27.13 79.17 -0.17
C ASN A 729 -25.75 78.52 -0.22
N PHE A 730 -24.95 79.03 -1.15
CA PHE A 730 -23.54 78.75 -1.45
C PHE A 730 -23.24 77.80 -2.62
N LEU A 731 -22.83 78.49 -3.69
CA LEU A 731 -21.79 78.16 -4.68
C LEU A 731 -22.31 77.89 -6.10
N LEU A 732 -22.54 79.01 -6.81
CA LEU A 732 -22.20 79.14 -8.23
C LEU A 732 -20.68 79.25 -8.40
N PRO A 733 -20.15 78.95 -9.61
CA PRO A 733 -18.77 78.52 -9.85
C PRO A 733 -17.84 79.70 -10.12
N ASN A 734 -16.54 79.50 -9.87
CA ASN A 734 -15.48 80.30 -10.49
C ASN A 734 -14.48 79.36 -11.17
N ASN A 735 -14.40 79.52 -12.49
CA ASN A 735 -13.38 79.12 -13.47
C ASN A 735 -13.00 77.64 -13.61
#